data_AF-W7D245-F1
#
_entry.id   AF-W7D245-F1
#
_cell.length_a   1.000
_cell.length_b   1.000
_cell.length_c   1.000
_cell.angle_alpha   90.00
_cell.angle_beta   90.00
_cell.angle_gamma   90.00
#
_symmetry.space_group_name_H-M   'P 1'
#
loop_
_entity.id
_entity.type
_entity.pdbx_description
1 polymer ?
#
loop_
_entity_poly.entity_id
_entity_poly.type
_entity_poly.pdbx_seq_one_letter_code
_entity_poly.pdbx_strand_id
1 'polypeptide(L)'
;METGRSFKWLVVVTLFISLVMAPFSAPVKAETREEPATSEQQPTSNDEVIEEEAAPESVGEEPAQPHEPVIEASESEPAPVDIIEEPEVTESTIEASVANEQPQVSQPDQAVKQTSAEAVGKITVQYKESGSGKVLEADKVIADENAKIGDPFSVTAAAIANYLAKEVEVDGVKQDGLAVTGKYTATAQTIVYYYVANQTAIFVKDITLHTGDKWEAADSFVSAINEEGNALTLADLTVTGYVSTDKAGSYKVTYHYGGIEAIATITVVQSQALIDAKNSVLYIGDKWEPADNFIGATDKDGKVIPFEQISIEGTVDTTKAGEYSIKYITADNVSITITVTVKADESVFELKDSTLYLGDKWQAEDNFVKAFDKDGKEIAFASIKVEGTVDTAKEGSYQVTYTAPDGQTATITVTVVVNQATLVVKDSSLYVGDKWEAADNFVSATDKDGNVIAFEKVTVTGEVDLTKEGLYKVTYATATGETAIASITVIANKASIEANNSIVYVGDKWQAEDNFVSATNKEGEAITWPHISVQGTVDTTKVGDYPITYITPDGIKLTIIVTVKVDAFKFEVKDSVIYTGDVWLPVDNIVTALDKEGEVIPMTDIKVDGTVNSLEKGVYTVTYTIGELSETATITVKKNRSSLNVQNTFLFVGDEWDLADNFVSATAKDGSVLTLDQIDVEGSVDTTKIGSNKLIFTSPAGLTRTVFVTVFASGEVNLASLEAHDSTLVVGDEWQAMDNFDYATDSEGKAIAFADINVSGAVDSAVVGAYPITYESPTGLQKTITVTVIEEAGESEPQPEPGPTPTPPKGPNGGQNKPSDSKKKLPKTGDAASTAPLAMGMFATALALYVVSRRKKS
;
A
#
# COMPACT_ATOMS: atom_id res chain seq x y z
N MET A 1 -20.09 36.07 -42.78
CA MET A 1 -21.33 36.50 -42.09
C MET A 1 -21.82 35.29 -41.33
N GLU A 2 -21.66 35.32 -40.01
CA GLU A 2 -22.74 35.59 -39.04
C GLU A 2 -23.49 34.31 -38.66
N THR A 3 -23.11 33.55 -37.62
CA THR A 3 -23.08 33.81 -36.15
C THR A 3 -24.33 33.30 -35.43
N GLY A 4 -24.16 32.27 -34.61
CA GLY A 4 -25.03 31.89 -33.49
C GLY A 4 -24.16 31.64 -32.25
N ARG A 5 -24.54 32.19 -31.09
CA ARG A 5 -23.65 32.25 -29.90
C ARG A 5 -24.09 31.30 -28.78
N SER A 6 -23.13 30.98 -27.91
CA SER A 6 -23.23 30.01 -26.81
C SER A 6 -23.94 30.54 -25.56
N PHE A 7 -24.17 29.63 -24.61
CA PHE A 7 -25.10 29.77 -23.48
C PHE A 7 -24.41 29.39 -22.17
N LYS A 8 -24.51 30.22 -21.11
CA LYS A 8 -24.77 29.87 -19.68
C LYS A 8 -24.45 31.04 -18.73
N TRP A 9 -25.00 30.95 -17.52
CA TRP A 9 -25.00 31.99 -16.49
C TRP A 9 -24.15 31.61 -15.26
N LEU A 10 -23.81 32.63 -14.46
CA LEU A 10 -23.10 32.53 -13.18
C LEU A 10 -24.09 32.54 -12.00
N VAL A 11 -23.84 31.75 -10.97
CA VAL A 11 -24.46 31.90 -9.64
C VAL A 11 -23.38 31.70 -8.55
N VAL A 12 -23.44 32.50 -7.49
CA VAL A 12 -22.55 32.46 -6.33
C VAL A 12 -23.39 32.18 -5.08
N VAL A 13 -22.88 31.37 -4.15
CA VAL A 13 -23.43 31.20 -2.79
C VAL A 13 -22.26 31.21 -1.79
N THR A 14 -22.51 31.73 -0.58
CA THR A 14 -21.47 32.09 0.41
C THR A 14 -21.52 31.19 1.66
N LEU A 15 -20.40 31.09 2.37
CA LEU A 15 -20.29 30.51 3.72
C LEU A 15 -21.25 31.16 4.74
N PHE A 16 -21.69 30.40 5.76
CA PHE A 16 -21.32 30.60 7.18
C PHE A 16 -22.12 29.68 8.13
N ILE A 17 -21.46 29.13 9.17
CA ILE A 17 -21.92 28.99 10.57
C ILE A 17 -20.81 28.32 11.42
N SER A 18 -20.81 28.55 12.73
CA SER A 18 -19.64 28.37 13.61
C SER A 18 -19.71 27.19 14.61
N LEU A 19 -18.51 26.79 15.04
CA LEU A 19 -18.12 25.99 16.22
C LEU A 19 -18.86 26.34 17.55
N VAL A 20 -19.04 25.37 18.47
CA VAL A 20 -18.76 25.48 19.94
C VAL A 20 -18.94 24.16 20.74
N MET A 21 -17.82 23.71 21.35
CA MET A 21 -17.59 22.93 22.62
C MET A 21 -18.27 21.58 22.97
N ALA A 22 -17.58 20.85 23.89
CA ALA A 22 -17.88 19.55 24.52
C ALA A 22 -17.99 19.74 26.08
N PRO A 23 -17.56 18.88 27.06
CA PRO A 23 -16.95 17.53 27.09
C PRO A 23 -17.48 16.57 28.23
N PHE A 24 -16.66 15.61 28.69
CA PHE A 24 -16.82 14.59 29.77
C PHE A 24 -17.62 13.30 29.42
N SER A 25 -17.34 12.11 29.99
CA SER A 25 -16.40 11.72 31.09
C SER A 25 -15.73 10.33 30.86
N ALA A 26 -14.85 9.88 31.77
CA ALA A 26 -13.97 8.70 31.60
C ALA A 26 -14.14 7.58 32.71
N PRO A 27 -13.14 6.76 33.15
CA PRO A 27 -13.15 5.30 32.88
C PRO A 27 -12.97 4.34 34.09
N VAL A 28 -13.18 3.02 33.86
CA VAL A 28 -12.91 1.89 34.80
C VAL A 28 -12.63 0.60 33.99
N LYS A 29 -11.97 -0.48 34.46
CA LYS A 29 -10.61 -0.69 35.03
C LYS A 29 -10.40 -2.21 35.31
N ALA A 30 -9.50 -2.86 34.54
CA ALA A 30 -8.61 -4.01 34.87
C ALA A 30 -9.16 -5.37 35.43
N GLU A 31 -8.22 -6.33 35.54
CA GLU A 31 -8.25 -7.62 36.29
C GLU A 31 -9.14 -8.75 35.70
N THR A 32 -8.72 -10.03 35.53
CA THR A 32 -7.45 -10.80 35.69
C THR A 32 -7.58 -12.14 34.85
N ARG A 33 -6.71 -13.17 34.69
CA ARG A 33 -5.38 -13.65 35.19
C ARG A 33 -4.84 -14.80 34.25
N GLU A 34 -3.62 -15.29 34.50
CA GLU A 34 -3.03 -16.64 34.17
C GLU A 34 -2.37 -16.94 32.79
N GLU A 35 -1.04 -16.78 32.80
CA GLU A 35 -0.02 -17.70 32.23
C GLU A 35 0.04 -19.05 33.01
N PRO A 36 0.88 -20.08 32.66
CA PRO A 36 2.01 -20.11 31.70
C PRO A 36 2.08 -21.35 30.74
N ALA A 37 3.02 -21.32 29.77
CA ALA A 37 3.97 -22.43 29.51
C ALA A 37 5.04 -22.08 28.44
N THR A 38 6.31 -22.24 28.82
CA THR A 38 7.53 -22.02 28.01
C THR A 38 7.79 -23.06 26.91
N SER A 39 8.49 -22.65 25.84
CA SER A 39 9.60 -23.42 25.26
C SER A 39 10.62 -22.50 24.58
N GLU A 40 11.91 -22.80 24.75
CA GLU A 40 13.05 -22.16 24.07
C GLU A 40 13.17 -22.74 22.62
N GLN A 41 13.86 -22.15 21.63
CA GLN A 41 15.30 -21.85 21.57
C GLN A 41 15.65 -20.93 20.38
N GLN A 42 16.81 -20.25 20.48
CA GLN A 42 17.57 -19.66 19.37
C GLN A 42 18.94 -20.38 19.27
N PRO A 43 19.55 -20.49 18.08
CA PRO A 43 20.85 -19.83 17.91
C PRO A 43 21.03 -19.21 16.49
N THR A 44 21.25 -17.88 16.42
CA THR A 44 22.50 -17.22 16.01
C THR A 44 22.97 -17.42 14.56
N SER A 45 23.11 -16.31 13.85
CA SER A 45 23.89 -16.14 12.61
C SER A 45 25.40 -16.30 12.84
N ASN A 46 26.16 -16.46 11.74
CA ASN A 46 27.34 -15.63 11.44
C ASN A 46 27.75 -15.78 9.96
N ASP A 47 28.45 -14.77 9.47
CA ASP A 47 28.95 -14.57 8.09
C ASP A 47 30.20 -15.47 7.80
N GLU A 48 30.95 -15.42 6.68
CA GLU A 48 31.27 -14.30 5.77
C GLU A 48 32.00 -14.76 4.46
N VAL A 49 32.11 -13.85 3.46
CA VAL A 49 33.04 -13.82 2.29
C VAL A 49 32.79 -14.76 1.07
N ILE A 50 33.30 -14.33 -0.09
CA ILE A 50 33.11 -14.78 -1.50
C ILE A 50 34.49 -14.95 -2.19
N GLU A 51 34.62 -15.87 -3.17
CA GLU A 51 35.53 -15.94 -4.36
C GLU A 51 35.76 -17.43 -4.75
N GLU A 52 36.04 -17.86 -5.98
CA GLU A 52 35.78 -17.39 -7.36
C GLU A 52 35.89 -18.62 -8.33
N GLU A 53 35.47 -18.49 -9.60
CA GLU A 53 35.56 -19.42 -10.77
C GLU A 53 36.06 -20.89 -10.63
N ALA A 54 35.26 -21.82 -11.18
CA ALA A 54 35.71 -22.80 -12.19
C ALA A 54 34.53 -23.49 -12.91
N ALA A 55 34.72 -23.89 -14.17
CA ALA A 55 33.73 -24.64 -14.96
C ALA A 55 33.86 -26.18 -14.79
N PRO A 56 32.76 -26.96 -14.95
CA PRO A 56 32.81 -28.42 -14.89
C PRO A 56 33.05 -29.08 -16.26
N GLU A 57 33.95 -30.07 -16.30
CA GLU A 57 34.04 -31.06 -17.39
C GLU A 57 33.06 -32.22 -17.20
N SER A 58 32.93 -33.06 -18.24
CA SER A 58 31.99 -34.18 -18.33
C SER A 58 32.50 -35.51 -17.74
N VAL A 59 31.68 -36.16 -16.89
CA VAL A 59 31.38 -37.62 -16.80
C VAL A 59 30.06 -37.73 -16.01
N GLY A 60 29.07 -38.59 -16.28
CA GLY A 60 28.95 -39.67 -17.27
C GLY A 60 28.47 -40.98 -16.61
N GLU A 61 27.19 -41.33 -16.72
CA GLU A 61 26.63 -42.56 -16.13
C GLU A 61 25.52 -43.17 -17.02
N GLU A 62 25.24 -44.47 -16.83
CA GLU A 62 24.64 -45.36 -17.84
C GLU A 62 23.29 -45.98 -17.39
N PRO A 63 22.25 -46.03 -18.25
CA PRO A 63 21.02 -46.77 -17.97
C PRO A 63 21.00 -48.15 -18.67
N ALA A 64 20.89 -49.22 -17.89
CA ALA A 64 20.74 -50.59 -18.41
C ALA A 64 19.30 -50.89 -18.90
N GLN A 65 19.17 -51.73 -19.94
CA GLN A 65 17.90 -52.37 -20.32
C GLN A 65 17.52 -53.50 -19.33
N PRO A 66 16.30 -54.10 -19.42
CA PRO A 66 16.18 -55.29 -20.29
C PRO A 66 14.78 -55.61 -20.91
N HIS A 67 14.83 -56.51 -21.90
CA HIS A 67 13.79 -57.48 -22.36
C HIS A 67 12.79 -57.14 -23.49
N GLU A 68 12.89 -57.97 -24.55
CA GLU A 68 11.86 -58.30 -25.56
C GLU A 68 10.84 -59.33 -25.02
N PRO A 69 9.85 -59.79 -25.84
CA PRO A 69 10.10 -61.10 -26.48
C PRO A 69 9.51 -61.33 -27.90
N VAL A 70 10.34 -61.90 -28.77
CA VAL A 70 10.15 -63.13 -29.59
C VAL A 70 8.79 -63.46 -30.25
N ILE A 71 8.80 -63.36 -31.59
CA ILE A 71 8.26 -64.25 -32.66
C ILE A 71 7.44 -65.52 -32.25
N GLU A 72 6.27 -65.72 -32.88
CA GLU A 72 5.90 -67.04 -33.47
C GLU A 72 4.92 -66.86 -34.67
N ALA A 73 4.61 -67.94 -35.41
CA ALA A 73 3.84 -67.89 -36.68
C ALA A 73 3.04 -69.18 -36.94
N SER A 74 1.95 -69.12 -37.72
CA SER A 74 1.54 -70.14 -38.72
C SER A 74 0.18 -69.87 -39.40
N GLU A 75 0.19 -70.04 -40.72
CA GLU A 75 -0.81 -70.65 -41.63
C GLU A 75 -2.30 -70.83 -41.21
N SER A 76 -3.20 -70.45 -42.12
CA SER A 76 -4.10 -71.45 -42.76
C SER A 76 -4.68 -70.94 -44.09
N GLU A 77 -4.53 -71.74 -45.14
CA GLU A 77 -5.32 -71.67 -46.39
C GLU A 77 -6.67 -72.43 -46.20
N PRO A 78 -7.70 -72.31 -47.07
CA PRO A 78 -7.63 -73.01 -48.37
C PRO A 78 -8.42 -72.44 -49.58
N ALA A 79 -7.85 -72.66 -50.77
CA ALA A 79 -8.50 -73.16 -52.00
C ALA A 79 -9.54 -72.32 -52.81
N PRO A 80 -9.41 -72.33 -54.16
CA PRO A 80 -10.48 -71.97 -55.13
C PRO A 80 -11.27 -73.22 -55.60
N VAL A 81 -12.25 -73.05 -56.51
CA VAL A 81 -12.52 -73.91 -57.71
C VAL A 81 -13.78 -73.46 -58.49
N ASP A 82 -13.65 -73.49 -59.83
CA ASP A 82 -14.57 -73.56 -60.98
C ASP A 82 -16.12 -73.57 -60.87
N ILE A 83 -16.78 -73.08 -61.93
CA ILE A 83 -17.69 -73.82 -62.86
C ILE A 83 -18.30 -72.79 -63.87
N ILE A 84 -17.84 -72.76 -65.14
CA ILE A 84 -18.30 -73.52 -66.34
C ILE A 84 -19.65 -73.04 -66.91
N GLU A 85 -19.66 -72.61 -68.19
CA GLU A 85 -20.54 -73.17 -69.23
C GLU A 85 -20.09 -72.79 -70.67
N GLU A 86 -19.49 -73.74 -71.40
CA GLU A 86 -19.40 -73.72 -72.87
C GLU A 86 -19.30 -75.18 -73.40
N PRO A 87 -20.29 -75.69 -74.17
CA PRO A 87 -20.29 -77.02 -74.81
C PRO A 87 -20.25 -76.93 -76.36
N GLU A 88 -19.93 -77.97 -77.14
CA GLU A 88 -19.48 -79.32 -76.81
C GLU A 88 -18.58 -79.94 -77.90
N VAL A 89 -17.67 -80.78 -77.41
CA VAL A 89 -16.82 -81.79 -78.06
C VAL A 89 -17.47 -82.58 -79.22
N THR A 90 -16.74 -82.84 -80.31
CA THR A 90 -16.43 -84.23 -80.82
C THR A 90 -15.56 -84.27 -82.08
N GLU A 91 -14.47 -85.05 -82.02
CA GLU A 91 -13.86 -85.71 -83.18
C GLU A 91 -13.92 -87.23 -82.96
N SER A 92 -14.32 -88.02 -83.96
CA SER A 92 -14.12 -89.48 -83.97
C SER A 92 -14.04 -90.07 -85.38
N THR A 93 -12.81 -90.16 -85.88
CA THR A 93 -12.19 -91.35 -86.51
C THR A 93 -13.05 -92.50 -87.08
N ILE A 94 -12.59 -92.99 -88.26
CA ILE A 94 -12.58 -94.40 -88.74
C ILE A 94 -13.91 -94.97 -89.32
N GLU A 95 -13.97 -95.15 -90.65
CA GLU A 95 -13.87 -96.46 -91.33
C GLU A 95 -13.73 -96.29 -92.87
N ALA A 96 -13.62 -97.40 -93.61
CA ALA A 96 -13.39 -97.44 -95.06
C ALA A 96 -14.25 -98.54 -95.74
N SER A 97 -14.07 -98.74 -97.05
CA SER A 97 -14.64 -99.85 -97.87
C SER A 97 -16.13 -99.67 -98.28
N VAL A 98 -16.70 -100.34 -99.31
CA VAL A 98 -16.18 -101.09 -100.50
C VAL A 98 -17.33 -101.32 -101.51
N ALA A 99 -17.00 -101.65 -102.77
CA ALA A 99 -17.89 -102.18 -103.85
C ALA A 99 -18.94 -101.19 -104.43
N ASN A 100 -19.26 -101.13 -105.74
CA ASN A 100 -19.48 -102.17 -106.78
C ASN A 100 -20.79 -102.96 -106.46
N GLU A 101 -21.79 -103.09 -107.33
CA GLU A 101 -21.75 -103.53 -108.73
C GLU A 101 -22.88 -103.03 -109.65
N GLN A 102 -22.68 -103.32 -110.95
CA GLN A 102 -23.64 -103.44 -112.06
C GLN A 102 -24.91 -104.25 -111.74
N PRO A 103 -26.03 -104.12 -112.51
CA PRO A 103 -26.17 -104.90 -113.77
C PRO A 103 -26.97 -104.18 -114.91
N GLN A 104 -26.65 -104.37 -116.21
CA GLN A 104 -27.30 -105.27 -117.22
C GLN A 104 -28.74 -104.89 -117.64
N VAL A 105 -29.28 -105.14 -118.85
CA VAL A 105 -28.80 -105.42 -120.24
C VAL A 105 -30.04 -105.34 -121.18
N SER A 106 -29.89 -104.99 -122.48
CA SER A 106 -30.55 -105.69 -123.64
C SER A 106 -30.58 -104.88 -124.96
N GLN A 107 -30.07 -105.50 -126.02
CA GLN A 107 -30.61 -105.50 -127.40
C GLN A 107 -31.66 -106.65 -127.50
N PRO A 108 -32.48 -106.86 -128.56
CA PRO A 108 -32.29 -106.51 -129.99
C PRO A 108 -33.59 -105.90 -130.62
N ASP A 109 -34.01 -106.02 -131.90
CA ASP A 109 -33.55 -106.81 -133.05
C ASP A 109 -34.07 -106.31 -134.42
N GLN A 110 -33.48 -106.85 -135.50
CA GLN A 110 -33.97 -106.97 -136.89
C GLN A 110 -34.21 -105.72 -137.76
N ALA A 111 -34.11 -105.97 -139.07
CA ALA A 111 -34.46 -105.05 -140.17
C ALA A 111 -35.63 -105.62 -140.98
N VAL A 112 -36.21 -104.84 -141.92
CA VAL A 112 -36.53 -105.21 -143.32
C VAL A 112 -37.46 -104.17 -143.99
N LYS A 113 -37.33 -104.09 -145.32
CA LYS A 113 -38.15 -103.47 -146.39
C LYS A 113 -39.69 -103.37 -146.11
N GLN A 114 -40.51 -102.54 -146.77
CA GLN A 114 -40.48 -102.12 -148.19
C GLN A 114 -41.47 -100.96 -148.54
N THR A 115 -41.41 -100.48 -149.80
CA THR A 115 -42.47 -99.77 -150.58
C THR A 115 -43.08 -98.43 -150.08
N SER A 116 -42.43 -97.33 -150.46
CA SER A 116 -42.95 -96.28 -151.36
C SER A 116 -44.42 -95.81 -151.23
N ALA A 117 -44.60 -94.63 -150.62
CA ALA A 117 -45.68 -93.67 -150.92
C ALA A 117 -45.09 -92.23 -150.95
N GLU A 118 -45.73 -91.27 -151.61
CA GLU A 118 -45.24 -89.89 -151.75
C GLU A 118 -45.43 -89.08 -150.45
N ALA A 119 -44.44 -88.23 -150.10
CA ALA A 119 -44.33 -87.60 -148.78
C ALA A 119 -44.29 -86.06 -148.82
N VAL A 120 -44.66 -85.43 -147.70
CA VAL A 120 -44.62 -83.97 -147.50
C VAL A 120 -43.21 -83.44 -147.19
N GLY A 121 -43.00 -82.15 -147.46
CA GLY A 121 -41.82 -81.41 -147.03
C GLY A 121 -41.83 -81.13 -145.53
N LYS A 122 -40.66 -81.20 -144.90
CA LYS A 122 -40.47 -80.90 -143.46
C LYS A 122 -40.49 -79.40 -143.19
N ILE A 123 -40.85 -79.02 -141.97
CA ILE A 123 -40.72 -77.64 -141.48
C ILE A 123 -39.49 -77.57 -140.57
N THR A 124 -38.63 -76.59 -140.76
CA THR A 124 -37.45 -76.36 -139.91
C THR A 124 -37.54 -75.00 -139.23
N VAL A 125 -37.47 -74.97 -137.91
CA VAL A 125 -37.47 -73.73 -137.11
C VAL A 125 -36.05 -73.43 -136.65
N GLN A 126 -35.50 -72.29 -137.05
CA GLN A 126 -34.16 -71.83 -136.70
C GLN A 126 -34.25 -70.65 -135.73
N TYR A 127 -33.29 -70.54 -134.81
CA TYR A 127 -33.21 -69.45 -133.83
C TYR A 127 -31.88 -68.72 -133.99
N LYS A 128 -31.92 -67.42 -134.30
CA LYS A 128 -30.73 -66.63 -134.66
C LYS A 128 -30.66 -65.27 -133.97
N GLU A 129 -29.45 -64.78 -133.78
CA GLU A 129 -29.19 -63.40 -133.34
C GLU A 129 -29.41 -62.43 -134.52
N SER A 130 -30.15 -61.36 -134.26
CA SER A 130 -30.45 -60.29 -135.20
C SER A 130 -29.17 -59.56 -135.60
N GLY A 131 -29.00 -59.32 -136.91
CA GLY A 131 -27.82 -58.66 -137.47
C GLY A 131 -26.60 -59.56 -137.64
N SER A 132 -26.21 -60.36 -136.64
CA SER A 132 -25.04 -61.26 -136.77
C SER A 132 -25.35 -62.57 -137.50
N GLY A 133 -26.60 -63.05 -137.44
CA GLY A 133 -27.02 -64.33 -138.00
C GLY A 133 -26.53 -65.56 -137.22
N LYS A 134 -25.83 -65.37 -136.10
CA LYS A 134 -25.35 -66.44 -135.19
C LYS A 134 -26.54 -67.31 -134.75
N VAL A 135 -26.41 -68.62 -134.90
CA VAL A 135 -27.38 -69.60 -134.39
C VAL A 135 -27.33 -69.60 -132.86
N LEU A 136 -28.49 -69.45 -132.22
CA LEU A 136 -28.63 -69.37 -130.75
C LEU A 136 -29.05 -70.70 -130.14
N GLU A 137 -29.94 -71.44 -130.81
CA GLU A 137 -30.31 -72.82 -130.49
C GLU A 137 -30.36 -73.66 -131.76
N ALA A 138 -30.21 -74.98 -131.62
CA ALA A 138 -30.21 -75.91 -132.76
C ALA A 138 -31.57 -75.94 -133.49
N ASP A 139 -31.51 -76.11 -134.82
CA ASP A 139 -32.68 -76.17 -135.70
C ASP A 139 -33.71 -77.23 -135.25
N LYS A 140 -34.90 -76.77 -134.88
CA LYS A 140 -36.02 -77.60 -134.45
C LYS A 140 -36.88 -77.99 -135.65
N VAL A 141 -36.71 -79.22 -136.12
CA VAL A 141 -37.53 -79.79 -137.19
C VAL A 141 -38.90 -80.21 -136.64
N ILE A 142 -39.98 -79.76 -137.30
CA ILE A 142 -41.35 -80.19 -137.05
C ILE A 142 -41.77 -81.08 -138.21
N ALA A 143 -41.85 -82.39 -137.93
CA ALA A 143 -42.36 -83.40 -138.83
C ALA A 143 -43.48 -84.17 -138.14
N ASP A 144 -44.65 -84.21 -138.77
CA ASP A 144 -45.67 -85.22 -138.51
C ASP A 144 -45.60 -86.24 -139.66
N GLU A 145 -45.34 -87.49 -139.32
CA GLU A 145 -45.11 -88.56 -140.31
C GLU A 145 -46.38 -88.98 -141.05
N ASN A 146 -47.57 -88.53 -140.59
CA ASN A 146 -48.87 -88.81 -141.21
C ASN A 146 -49.46 -87.60 -141.95
N ALA A 147 -48.86 -86.42 -141.81
CA ALA A 147 -49.38 -85.18 -142.40
C ALA A 147 -49.38 -85.21 -143.93
N LYS A 148 -50.42 -84.62 -144.52
CA LYS A 148 -50.66 -84.54 -145.96
C LYS A 148 -50.56 -83.09 -146.42
N ILE A 149 -50.34 -82.93 -147.73
CA ILE A 149 -50.27 -81.60 -148.36
C ILE A 149 -51.58 -80.85 -148.10
N GLY A 150 -51.51 -79.75 -147.36
CA GLY A 150 -52.64 -78.91 -146.97
C GLY A 150 -53.06 -78.94 -145.49
N ASP A 151 -52.51 -79.86 -144.68
CA ASP A 151 -52.75 -79.92 -143.23
C ASP A 151 -52.07 -78.76 -142.48
N PRO A 152 -52.65 -78.22 -141.39
CA PRO A 152 -52.16 -77.01 -140.73
C PRO A 152 -51.07 -77.26 -139.67
N PHE A 153 -50.27 -76.24 -139.37
CA PHE A 153 -49.29 -76.23 -138.26
C PHE A 153 -49.24 -74.87 -137.53
N SER A 154 -48.61 -74.84 -136.34
CA SER A 154 -48.38 -73.62 -135.54
C SER A 154 -47.04 -73.67 -134.79
N VAL A 155 -46.35 -72.53 -134.69
CA VAL A 155 -45.05 -72.36 -134.00
C VAL A 155 -45.00 -70.98 -133.35
N THR A 156 -44.43 -70.86 -132.14
CA THR A 156 -44.09 -69.58 -131.50
C THR A 156 -42.58 -69.48 -131.25
N ALA A 157 -42.09 -68.27 -130.96
CA ALA A 157 -40.72 -68.07 -130.50
C ALA A 157 -40.40 -68.94 -129.26
N ALA A 158 -39.15 -69.38 -129.14
CA ALA A 158 -38.62 -69.98 -127.91
C ALA A 158 -38.15 -68.89 -126.94
N ALA A 159 -38.14 -69.18 -125.63
CA ALA A 159 -37.51 -68.32 -124.64
C ALA A 159 -36.02 -68.68 -124.53
N ILE A 160 -35.13 -67.81 -125.01
CA ILE A 160 -33.68 -68.03 -125.02
C ILE A 160 -33.04 -67.16 -123.94
N ALA A 161 -32.24 -67.77 -123.06
CA ALA A 161 -31.61 -67.06 -121.95
C ALA A 161 -30.73 -65.90 -122.45
N ASN A 162 -30.88 -64.72 -121.84
CA ASN A 162 -30.22 -63.46 -122.21
C ASN A 162 -30.57 -62.90 -123.60
N TYR A 163 -31.61 -63.41 -124.28
CA TYR A 163 -32.00 -62.99 -125.62
C TYR A 163 -33.52 -62.78 -125.74
N LEU A 164 -33.93 -61.63 -126.28
CA LEU A 164 -35.34 -61.27 -126.52
C LEU A 164 -35.72 -61.52 -127.98
N ALA A 165 -36.73 -62.34 -128.22
CA ALA A 165 -37.30 -62.56 -129.55
C ALA A 165 -37.89 -61.26 -130.08
N LYS A 166 -37.53 -60.87 -131.30
CA LYS A 166 -37.87 -59.56 -131.89
C LYS A 166 -38.59 -59.65 -133.23
N GLU A 167 -38.29 -60.65 -134.05
CA GLU A 167 -38.87 -60.82 -135.38
C GLU A 167 -38.93 -62.30 -135.79
N VAL A 168 -39.80 -62.65 -136.75
CA VAL A 168 -39.82 -63.98 -137.36
C VAL A 168 -40.04 -63.88 -138.88
N GLU A 169 -39.35 -64.75 -139.62
CA GLU A 169 -39.49 -64.92 -141.07
C GLU A 169 -39.93 -66.35 -141.40
N VAL A 170 -40.68 -66.52 -142.49
CA VAL A 170 -41.08 -67.82 -143.06
C VAL A 170 -40.70 -67.83 -144.53
N ASP A 171 -39.83 -68.77 -144.92
CA ASP A 171 -39.22 -68.87 -146.25
C ASP A 171 -38.62 -67.54 -146.76
N GLY A 172 -38.06 -66.75 -145.84
CA GLY A 172 -37.46 -65.43 -146.10
C GLY A 172 -38.47 -64.25 -146.14
N VAL A 173 -39.72 -64.47 -145.73
CA VAL A 173 -40.76 -63.43 -145.64
C VAL A 173 -41.09 -63.14 -144.18
N LYS A 174 -40.84 -61.90 -143.75
CA LYS A 174 -41.19 -61.39 -142.42
C LYS A 174 -42.69 -61.53 -142.13
N GLN A 175 -43.03 -61.99 -140.94
CA GLN A 175 -44.41 -62.09 -140.45
C GLN A 175 -44.70 -60.99 -139.43
N ASP A 176 -45.98 -60.64 -139.29
CA ASP A 176 -46.44 -59.68 -138.28
C ASP A 176 -46.72 -60.42 -136.95
N GLY A 177 -45.87 -60.19 -135.95
CA GLY A 177 -45.89 -60.88 -134.66
C GLY A 177 -45.06 -62.17 -134.59
N LEU A 178 -44.85 -62.68 -133.37
CA LEU A 178 -43.93 -63.79 -133.04
C LEU A 178 -44.62 -65.18 -132.98
N ALA A 179 -45.73 -65.35 -133.69
CA ALA A 179 -46.48 -66.60 -133.77
C ALA A 179 -46.83 -66.91 -135.24
N VAL A 180 -46.30 -68.03 -135.74
CA VAL A 180 -46.45 -68.47 -137.13
C VAL A 180 -47.47 -69.60 -137.21
N THR A 181 -48.46 -69.45 -138.09
CA THR A 181 -49.39 -70.54 -138.47
C THR A 181 -49.34 -70.74 -139.97
N GLY A 182 -49.37 -71.98 -140.43
CA GLY A 182 -49.20 -72.32 -141.84
C GLY A 182 -49.80 -73.67 -142.22
N LYS A 183 -49.40 -74.21 -143.39
CA LYS A 183 -49.84 -75.52 -143.89
C LYS A 183 -48.69 -76.30 -144.53
N TYR A 184 -48.68 -77.62 -144.37
CA TYR A 184 -47.70 -78.52 -144.98
C TYR A 184 -47.79 -78.53 -146.52
N THR A 185 -46.63 -78.51 -147.17
CA THR A 185 -46.45 -78.47 -148.64
C THR A 185 -45.60 -79.64 -149.14
N ALA A 186 -45.53 -79.83 -150.46
CA ALA A 186 -44.58 -80.79 -151.05
C ALA A 186 -43.12 -80.33 -150.89
N THR A 187 -42.87 -79.03 -150.90
CA THR A 187 -41.58 -78.42 -150.54
C THR A 187 -41.45 -78.28 -149.03
N ALA A 188 -40.21 -78.35 -148.52
CA ALA A 188 -39.90 -77.97 -147.14
C ALA A 188 -40.08 -76.46 -146.92
N GLN A 189 -40.33 -76.07 -145.66
CA GLN A 189 -40.48 -74.67 -145.24
C GLN A 189 -39.51 -74.37 -144.10
N THR A 190 -38.99 -73.14 -144.04
CA THR A 190 -38.04 -72.68 -143.01
C THR A 190 -38.59 -71.47 -142.27
N ILE A 191 -38.72 -71.59 -140.95
CA ILE A 191 -39.12 -70.50 -140.05
C ILE A 191 -37.86 -70.02 -139.32
N VAL A 192 -37.61 -68.72 -139.26
CA VAL A 192 -36.41 -68.16 -138.61
C VAL A 192 -36.83 -67.09 -137.61
N TYR A 193 -36.62 -67.35 -136.31
CA TYR A 193 -36.81 -66.37 -135.25
C TYR A 193 -35.52 -65.60 -135.01
N TYR A 194 -35.60 -64.27 -134.99
CA TYR A 194 -34.49 -63.35 -134.74
C TYR A 194 -34.60 -62.71 -133.36
N TYR A 195 -33.49 -62.71 -132.62
CA TYR A 195 -33.39 -62.24 -131.24
C TYR A 195 -32.35 -61.13 -131.06
N VAL A 196 -32.51 -60.28 -130.05
CA VAL A 196 -31.49 -59.31 -129.60
C VAL A 196 -31.03 -59.65 -128.18
N ALA A 197 -29.77 -59.36 -127.85
CA ALA A 197 -29.27 -59.57 -126.48
C ALA A 197 -29.98 -58.62 -125.49
N ASN A 198 -30.34 -59.13 -124.32
CA ASN A 198 -30.87 -58.33 -123.22
C ASN A 198 -29.73 -57.51 -122.58
N GLN A 199 -29.92 -56.20 -122.45
CA GLN A 199 -28.92 -55.27 -121.92
C GLN A 199 -29.16 -54.82 -120.46
N THR A 200 -30.23 -55.28 -119.79
CA THR A 200 -30.60 -54.79 -118.44
C THR A 200 -29.43 -54.93 -117.45
N ALA A 201 -29.07 -53.83 -116.79
CA ALA A 201 -27.98 -53.78 -115.81
C ALA A 201 -28.25 -52.70 -114.74
N ILE A 202 -27.78 -52.93 -113.51
CA ILE A 202 -27.89 -51.99 -112.38
C ILE A 202 -26.51 -51.84 -111.74
N PHE A 203 -26.10 -50.60 -111.49
CA PHE A 203 -24.83 -50.25 -110.86
C PHE A 203 -25.08 -49.46 -109.57
N VAL A 204 -24.43 -49.92 -108.50
CA VAL A 204 -24.51 -49.36 -107.15
C VAL A 204 -23.12 -49.30 -106.54
N LYS A 205 -22.98 -48.58 -105.42
CA LYS A 205 -21.73 -48.50 -104.65
C LYS A 205 -21.98 -48.67 -103.15
N ASP A 206 -21.02 -49.28 -102.48
CA ASP A 206 -20.96 -49.37 -101.03
C ASP A 206 -20.61 -48.01 -100.40
N ILE A 207 -21.02 -47.79 -99.16
CA ILE A 207 -20.79 -46.54 -98.41
C ILE A 207 -20.44 -46.86 -96.95
N THR A 208 -19.50 -46.10 -96.38
CA THR A 208 -19.20 -46.11 -94.94
C THR A 208 -19.71 -44.81 -94.30
N LEU A 209 -20.36 -44.94 -93.15
CA LEU A 209 -21.01 -43.87 -92.38
C LEU A 209 -20.61 -43.99 -90.90
N HIS A 210 -20.70 -42.91 -90.13
CA HIS A 210 -20.62 -42.93 -88.68
C HIS A 210 -22.02 -42.95 -88.05
N THR A 211 -22.11 -43.40 -86.79
CA THR A 211 -23.39 -43.43 -86.06
C THR A 211 -23.98 -42.02 -85.93
N GLY A 212 -25.19 -41.83 -86.48
CA GLY A 212 -25.89 -40.54 -86.53
C GLY A 212 -25.78 -39.80 -87.87
N ASP A 213 -24.98 -40.28 -88.82
CA ASP A 213 -24.94 -39.74 -90.19
C ASP A 213 -26.30 -39.93 -90.91
N LYS A 214 -26.52 -39.17 -91.98
CA LYS A 214 -27.69 -39.31 -92.86
C LYS A 214 -27.34 -40.15 -94.09
N TRP A 215 -28.31 -40.91 -94.57
CA TRP A 215 -28.20 -41.71 -95.78
C TRP A 215 -29.57 -41.87 -96.46
N GLU A 216 -29.58 -41.77 -97.78
CA GLU A 216 -30.74 -42.01 -98.64
C GLU A 216 -30.38 -42.99 -99.77
N ALA A 217 -31.37 -43.69 -100.34
CA ALA A 217 -31.12 -44.67 -101.41
C ALA A 217 -30.46 -44.06 -102.67
N ALA A 218 -30.57 -42.75 -102.86
CA ALA A 218 -29.88 -41.99 -103.90
C ALA A 218 -28.36 -41.95 -103.71
N ASP A 219 -27.86 -42.04 -102.46
CA ASP A 219 -26.43 -41.96 -102.19
C ASP A 219 -25.68 -43.15 -102.79
N SER A 220 -26.25 -44.36 -102.77
CA SER A 220 -25.64 -45.61 -103.25
C SER A 220 -25.99 -46.00 -104.69
N PHE A 221 -26.99 -45.38 -105.31
CA PHE A 221 -27.31 -45.61 -106.72
C PHE A 221 -26.25 -44.95 -107.63
N VAL A 222 -25.80 -45.64 -108.69
CA VAL A 222 -24.85 -45.09 -109.67
C VAL A 222 -25.52 -44.92 -111.03
N SER A 223 -26.12 -45.99 -111.55
CA SER A 223 -26.91 -45.96 -112.79
C SER A 223 -27.68 -47.28 -112.99
N ALA A 224 -28.63 -47.30 -113.91
CA ALA A 224 -29.21 -48.54 -114.43
C ALA A 224 -29.63 -48.35 -115.89
N ILE A 225 -29.80 -49.46 -116.62
CA ILE A 225 -30.29 -49.50 -117.99
C ILE A 225 -31.32 -50.64 -118.16
N ASN A 226 -32.30 -50.43 -119.05
CA ASN A 226 -33.34 -51.41 -119.36
C ASN A 226 -32.89 -52.44 -120.43
N GLU A 227 -33.83 -53.28 -120.84
CA GLU A 227 -33.64 -54.38 -121.80
C GLU A 227 -33.08 -53.90 -123.16
N GLU A 228 -33.44 -52.68 -123.54
CA GLU A 228 -33.05 -52.02 -124.80
C GLU A 228 -31.76 -51.20 -124.68
N GLY A 229 -31.22 -51.05 -123.46
CA GLY A 229 -30.06 -50.21 -123.16
C GLY A 229 -30.39 -48.74 -122.84
N ASN A 230 -31.66 -48.39 -122.68
CA ASN A 230 -32.09 -47.04 -122.29
C ASN A 230 -31.82 -46.80 -120.80
N ALA A 231 -31.35 -45.61 -120.43
CA ALA A 231 -31.04 -45.26 -119.05
C ALA A 231 -32.28 -45.17 -118.15
N LEU A 232 -32.16 -45.68 -116.94
CA LEU A 232 -33.18 -45.71 -115.88
C LEU A 232 -32.78 -44.77 -114.73
N THR A 233 -33.78 -44.21 -114.07
CA THR A 233 -33.64 -43.42 -112.85
C THR A 233 -33.95 -44.27 -111.62
N LEU A 234 -33.54 -43.81 -110.42
CA LEU A 234 -33.86 -44.51 -109.18
C LEU A 234 -35.38 -44.70 -108.95
N ALA A 235 -36.23 -43.84 -109.53
CA ALA A 235 -37.69 -43.95 -109.43
C ALA A 235 -38.27 -45.10 -110.29
N ASP A 236 -37.52 -45.61 -111.26
CA ASP A 236 -37.90 -46.76 -112.09
C ASP A 236 -37.53 -48.10 -111.42
N LEU A 237 -36.73 -48.07 -110.35
CA LEU A 237 -36.26 -49.25 -109.61
C LEU A 237 -37.06 -49.47 -108.34
N THR A 238 -37.26 -50.74 -107.96
CA THR A 238 -37.76 -51.09 -106.62
C THR A 238 -36.58 -51.23 -105.67
N VAL A 239 -36.46 -50.36 -104.67
CA VAL A 239 -35.42 -50.43 -103.63
C VAL A 239 -35.96 -51.16 -102.41
N THR A 240 -35.17 -52.07 -101.85
CA THR A 240 -35.53 -52.90 -100.69
C THR A 240 -34.38 -53.00 -99.70
N GLY A 241 -34.68 -53.22 -98.42
CA GLY A 241 -33.70 -53.19 -97.33
C GLY A 241 -33.98 -52.06 -96.34
N TYR A 242 -33.17 -51.98 -95.28
CA TYR A 242 -33.26 -50.95 -94.24
C TYR A 242 -31.88 -50.66 -93.67
N VAL A 243 -31.58 -49.38 -93.45
CA VAL A 243 -30.31 -48.89 -92.89
C VAL A 243 -30.63 -48.15 -91.58
N SER A 244 -29.99 -48.55 -90.49
CA SER A 244 -30.13 -47.89 -89.18
C SER A 244 -28.86 -47.10 -88.88
N THR A 245 -28.78 -45.84 -89.31
CA THR A 245 -27.58 -45.02 -89.07
C THR A 245 -27.34 -44.71 -87.58
N ASP A 246 -28.32 -44.91 -86.69
CA ASP A 246 -28.14 -44.85 -85.24
C ASP A 246 -27.33 -46.02 -84.64
N LYS A 247 -27.02 -47.06 -85.43
CA LYS A 247 -26.40 -48.30 -84.93
C LYS A 247 -25.28 -48.80 -85.84
N ALA A 248 -24.09 -48.98 -85.27
CA ALA A 248 -22.97 -49.61 -85.96
C ALA A 248 -23.33 -51.03 -86.44
N GLY A 249 -22.95 -51.36 -87.67
CA GLY A 249 -23.35 -52.59 -88.35
C GLY A 249 -23.25 -52.48 -89.87
N SER A 250 -23.45 -53.60 -90.56
CA SER A 250 -23.45 -53.67 -92.03
C SER A 250 -24.87 -53.96 -92.54
N TYR A 251 -25.42 -53.04 -93.32
CA TYR A 251 -26.78 -53.08 -93.85
C TYR A 251 -26.74 -53.31 -95.36
N LYS A 252 -27.63 -54.17 -95.87
CA LYS A 252 -27.73 -54.44 -97.32
C LYS A 252 -28.98 -53.79 -97.89
N VAL A 253 -28.80 -53.12 -99.02
CA VAL A 253 -29.86 -52.44 -99.78
C VAL A 253 -29.85 -52.98 -101.19
N THR A 254 -30.96 -53.59 -101.61
CA THR A 254 -31.09 -54.28 -102.91
C THR A 254 -32.00 -53.49 -103.84
N TYR A 255 -31.48 -53.21 -105.03
CA TYR A 255 -32.09 -52.42 -106.09
C TYR A 255 -32.53 -53.39 -107.21
N HIS A 256 -33.81 -53.40 -107.55
CA HIS A 256 -34.43 -54.38 -108.46
C HIS A 256 -34.97 -53.73 -109.74
N TYR A 257 -34.70 -54.34 -110.89
CA TYR A 257 -35.31 -54.02 -112.19
C TYR A 257 -35.25 -55.21 -113.14
N GLY A 258 -36.25 -55.42 -114.01
CA GLY A 258 -36.18 -56.37 -115.12
C GLY A 258 -35.94 -57.85 -114.75
N GLY A 259 -36.11 -58.21 -113.47
CA GLY A 259 -35.77 -59.55 -112.94
C GLY A 259 -34.30 -59.72 -112.51
N ILE A 260 -33.49 -58.66 -112.52
CA ILE A 260 -32.15 -58.64 -111.93
C ILE A 260 -32.10 -57.76 -110.68
N GLU A 261 -31.10 -58.00 -109.84
CA GLU A 261 -30.84 -57.24 -108.62
C GLU A 261 -29.37 -56.78 -108.53
N ALA A 262 -29.14 -55.66 -107.85
CA ALA A 262 -27.82 -55.22 -107.40
C ALA A 262 -27.87 -54.83 -105.92
N ILE A 263 -26.85 -55.18 -105.15
CA ILE A 263 -26.81 -54.99 -103.70
C ILE A 263 -25.72 -53.98 -103.34
N ALA A 264 -26.10 -52.91 -102.64
CA ALA A 264 -25.18 -52.00 -101.96
C ALA A 264 -25.03 -52.39 -100.48
N THR A 265 -23.82 -52.28 -99.97
CA THR A 265 -23.47 -52.51 -98.56
C THR A 265 -23.20 -51.17 -97.88
N ILE A 266 -24.03 -50.83 -96.90
CA ILE A 266 -23.90 -49.61 -96.09
C ILE A 266 -23.30 -50.01 -94.74
N THR A 267 -22.08 -49.57 -94.46
CA THR A 267 -21.36 -49.89 -93.23
C THR A 267 -21.40 -48.71 -92.29
N VAL A 268 -22.16 -48.82 -91.20
CA VAL A 268 -22.17 -47.82 -90.13
C VAL A 268 -21.11 -48.23 -89.10
N VAL A 269 -20.17 -47.34 -88.81
CA VAL A 269 -19.18 -47.49 -87.73
C VAL A 269 -19.55 -46.59 -86.55
N GLN A 270 -19.08 -46.92 -85.35
CA GLN A 270 -19.32 -46.09 -84.18
C GLN A 270 -18.49 -44.79 -84.27
N SER A 271 -19.11 -43.64 -84.02
CA SER A 271 -18.39 -42.37 -83.90
C SER A 271 -17.46 -42.39 -82.70
N GLN A 272 -16.20 -41.99 -82.93
CA GLN A 272 -15.17 -41.82 -81.90
C GLN A 272 -14.99 -40.34 -81.49
N ALA A 273 -15.95 -39.47 -81.87
CA ALA A 273 -15.90 -38.06 -81.53
C ALA A 273 -16.09 -37.85 -80.02
N LEU A 274 -15.09 -37.26 -79.38
CA LEU A 274 -15.05 -37.01 -77.93
C LEU A 274 -14.43 -35.64 -77.68
N ILE A 275 -14.79 -35.03 -76.55
CA ILE A 275 -14.09 -33.88 -76.00
C ILE A 275 -14.03 -34.02 -74.48
N ASP A 276 -12.84 -33.82 -73.91
CA ASP A 276 -12.54 -33.97 -72.50
C ASP A 276 -11.94 -32.69 -71.93
N ALA A 277 -12.46 -32.28 -70.78
CA ALA A 277 -12.12 -31.04 -70.10
C ALA A 277 -12.50 -31.13 -68.61
N LYS A 278 -11.69 -30.51 -67.76
CA LYS A 278 -11.83 -30.49 -66.29
C LYS A 278 -12.38 -29.15 -65.81
N ASN A 279 -12.99 -29.13 -64.63
CA ASN A 279 -13.26 -27.89 -63.89
C ASN A 279 -11.97 -27.37 -63.22
N SER A 280 -11.95 -26.11 -62.79
CA SER A 280 -10.87 -25.53 -61.99
C SER A 280 -11.38 -24.54 -60.94
N VAL A 281 -10.56 -24.32 -59.91
CA VAL A 281 -10.77 -23.30 -58.87
C VAL A 281 -9.60 -22.33 -58.93
N LEU A 282 -9.89 -21.04 -58.82
CA LEU A 282 -8.96 -19.91 -58.90
C LEU A 282 -9.24 -18.94 -57.74
N TYR A 283 -8.28 -18.08 -57.43
CA TYR A 283 -8.45 -16.92 -56.54
C TYR A 283 -8.50 -15.61 -57.33
N ILE A 284 -9.08 -14.55 -56.74
CA ILE A 284 -9.12 -13.22 -57.38
C ILE A 284 -7.68 -12.74 -57.68
N GLY A 285 -7.43 -12.42 -58.95
CA GLY A 285 -6.11 -12.00 -59.45
C GLY A 285 -5.25 -13.13 -60.02
N ASP A 286 -5.66 -14.40 -59.90
CA ASP A 286 -4.98 -15.50 -60.58
C ASP A 286 -5.10 -15.37 -62.11
N LYS A 287 -4.14 -15.97 -62.82
CA LYS A 287 -4.15 -16.08 -64.27
C LYS A 287 -4.90 -17.33 -64.70
N TRP A 288 -5.61 -17.23 -65.82
CA TRP A 288 -6.31 -18.34 -66.43
C TRP A 288 -6.36 -18.16 -67.95
N GLU A 289 -6.07 -19.23 -68.68
CA GLU A 289 -6.26 -19.33 -70.12
C GLU A 289 -7.16 -20.54 -70.44
N PRO A 290 -8.03 -20.51 -71.47
CA PRO A 290 -8.95 -21.62 -71.74
C PRO A 290 -8.28 -22.96 -72.06
N ALA A 291 -6.96 -22.98 -72.30
CA ALA A 291 -6.15 -24.18 -72.43
C ALA A 291 -5.92 -24.91 -71.09
N ASP A 292 -5.90 -24.19 -69.96
CA ASP A 292 -5.59 -24.75 -68.62
C ASP A 292 -6.53 -25.90 -68.22
N ASN A 293 -7.76 -25.86 -68.74
CA ASN A 293 -8.87 -26.75 -68.44
C ASN A 293 -9.17 -27.78 -69.55
N PHE A 294 -8.62 -27.62 -70.76
CA PHE A 294 -8.82 -28.55 -71.86
C PHE A 294 -7.88 -29.76 -71.71
N ILE A 295 -8.41 -30.98 -71.90
CA ILE A 295 -7.61 -32.22 -71.81
C ILE A 295 -7.35 -32.78 -73.22
N GLY A 296 -8.36 -32.81 -74.08
CA GLY A 296 -8.23 -33.26 -75.46
C GLY A 296 -9.55 -33.38 -76.19
N ALA A 297 -9.48 -33.61 -77.50
CA ALA A 297 -10.65 -33.90 -78.33
C ALA A 297 -10.29 -34.80 -79.51
N THR A 298 -11.26 -35.54 -80.03
CA THR A 298 -11.18 -36.37 -81.24
C THR A 298 -12.34 -36.07 -82.18
N ASP A 299 -12.10 -36.19 -83.48
CA ASP A 299 -13.14 -36.22 -84.51
C ASP A 299 -13.85 -37.58 -84.56
N LYS A 300 -14.92 -37.67 -85.36
CA LYS A 300 -15.71 -38.92 -85.52
C LYS A 300 -14.88 -40.14 -85.94
N ASP A 301 -13.77 -39.92 -86.66
CA ASP A 301 -12.86 -40.98 -87.14
C ASP A 301 -11.81 -41.36 -86.07
N GLY A 302 -11.80 -40.69 -84.91
CA GLY A 302 -10.93 -40.97 -83.76
C GLY A 302 -9.59 -40.21 -83.78
N LYS A 303 -9.42 -39.26 -84.69
CA LYS A 303 -8.18 -38.48 -84.83
C LYS A 303 -8.23 -37.25 -83.93
N VAL A 304 -7.09 -36.94 -83.28
CA VAL A 304 -6.97 -35.83 -82.34
C VAL A 304 -7.22 -34.48 -83.03
N ILE A 305 -8.11 -33.68 -82.43
CA ILE A 305 -8.36 -32.28 -82.77
C ILE A 305 -7.45 -31.41 -81.88
N PRO A 306 -6.57 -30.56 -82.44
CA PRO A 306 -5.72 -29.67 -81.66
C PRO A 306 -6.54 -28.51 -81.09
N PHE A 307 -6.09 -27.94 -79.97
CA PHE A 307 -6.83 -26.93 -79.20
C PHE A 307 -7.22 -25.69 -80.03
N GLU A 308 -6.38 -25.29 -80.98
CA GLU A 308 -6.60 -24.15 -81.87
C GLU A 308 -7.76 -24.35 -82.88
N GLN A 309 -8.33 -25.56 -82.96
CA GLN A 309 -9.51 -25.90 -83.77
C GLN A 309 -10.78 -26.07 -82.92
N ILE A 310 -10.70 -25.85 -81.60
CA ILE A 310 -11.83 -25.89 -80.69
C ILE A 310 -12.46 -24.49 -80.60
N SER A 311 -13.76 -24.41 -80.86
CA SER A 311 -14.52 -23.18 -80.61
C SER A 311 -14.85 -23.07 -79.12
N ILE A 312 -14.66 -21.89 -78.54
CA ILE A 312 -14.81 -21.62 -77.11
C ILE A 312 -15.91 -20.57 -76.91
N GLU A 313 -16.95 -20.93 -76.15
CA GLU A 313 -18.00 -20.03 -75.69
C GLU A 313 -17.83 -19.75 -74.18
N GLY A 314 -17.90 -18.48 -73.79
CA GLY A 314 -17.74 -18.03 -72.40
C GLY A 314 -16.39 -17.36 -72.11
N THR A 315 -16.28 -16.72 -70.95
CA THR A 315 -15.09 -16.00 -70.47
C THR A 315 -15.03 -16.02 -68.94
N VAL A 316 -13.85 -16.19 -68.35
CA VAL A 316 -13.62 -16.06 -66.90
C VAL A 316 -13.16 -14.64 -66.58
N ASP A 317 -13.79 -14.00 -65.60
CA ASP A 317 -13.32 -12.72 -65.04
C ASP A 317 -12.63 -12.96 -63.69
N THR A 318 -11.31 -13.20 -63.73
CA THR A 318 -10.53 -13.48 -62.52
C THR A 318 -10.38 -12.26 -61.60
N THR A 319 -10.97 -11.10 -61.93
CA THR A 319 -11.07 -9.96 -61.00
C THR A 319 -12.27 -10.04 -60.04
N LYS A 320 -13.17 -11.02 -60.23
CA LYS A 320 -14.40 -11.15 -59.43
C LYS A 320 -14.67 -12.61 -59.07
N ALA A 321 -14.94 -12.87 -57.79
CA ALA A 321 -15.44 -14.16 -57.34
C ALA A 321 -16.79 -14.50 -57.99
N GLY A 322 -16.97 -15.76 -58.35
CA GLY A 322 -18.13 -16.27 -59.08
C GLY A 322 -17.82 -17.56 -59.85
N GLU A 323 -18.86 -18.18 -60.40
CA GLU A 323 -18.74 -19.36 -61.25
C GLU A 323 -18.93 -18.98 -62.72
N TYR A 324 -18.00 -19.40 -63.56
CA TYR A 324 -17.94 -19.05 -64.97
C TYR A 324 -18.04 -20.33 -65.81
N SER A 325 -19.12 -20.47 -66.58
CA SER A 325 -19.29 -21.60 -67.49
C SER A 325 -18.51 -21.36 -68.78
N ILE A 326 -17.64 -22.31 -69.14
CA ILE A 326 -16.88 -22.31 -70.39
C ILE A 326 -17.26 -23.55 -71.18
N LYS A 327 -17.64 -23.37 -72.44
CA LYS A 327 -18.10 -24.45 -73.33
C LYS A 327 -17.17 -24.60 -74.52
N TYR A 328 -16.63 -25.80 -74.68
CA TYR A 328 -15.76 -26.19 -75.78
C TYR A 328 -16.57 -26.95 -76.83
N ILE A 329 -16.34 -26.68 -78.12
CA ILE A 329 -17.14 -27.20 -79.23
C ILE A 329 -16.22 -27.61 -80.39
N THR A 330 -16.38 -28.84 -80.90
CA THR A 330 -15.70 -29.34 -82.10
C THR A 330 -16.46 -28.96 -83.38
N ALA A 331 -15.80 -29.05 -84.54
CA ALA A 331 -16.46 -28.83 -85.84
C ALA A 331 -17.63 -29.79 -86.10
N ASP A 332 -17.58 -31.00 -85.53
CA ASP A 332 -18.64 -32.02 -85.57
C ASP A 332 -19.81 -31.72 -84.60
N ASN A 333 -19.81 -30.54 -83.95
CA ASN A 333 -20.78 -30.07 -82.95
C ASN A 333 -20.84 -30.90 -81.64
N VAL A 334 -19.85 -31.75 -81.38
CA VAL A 334 -19.66 -32.34 -80.05
C VAL A 334 -19.19 -31.23 -79.10
N SER A 335 -19.79 -31.15 -77.91
CA SER A 335 -19.43 -30.11 -76.93
C SER A 335 -19.51 -30.58 -75.48
N ILE A 336 -18.67 -29.98 -74.65
CA ILE A 336 -18.66 -30.13 -73.18
C ILE A 336 -18.67 -28.74 -72.56
N THR A 337 -19.33 -28.59 -71.41
CA THR A 337 -19.32 -27.36 -70.61
C THR A 337 -18.69 -27.64 -69.26
N ILE A 338 -17.67 -26.87 -68.90
CA ILE A 338 -17.01 -26.88 -67.60
C ILE A 338 -17.45 -25.69 -66.76
N THR A 339 -17.11 -25.72 -65.47
CA THR A 339 -17.17 -24.55 -64.58
C THR A 339 -15.77 -24.18 -64.11
N VAL A 340 -15.44 -22.90 -64.16
CA VAL A 340 -14.28 -22.29 -63.51
C VAL A 340 -14.79 -21.44 -62.34
N THR A 341 -14.41 -21.80 -61.11
CA THR A 341 -14.88 -21.11 -59.90
C THR A 341 -13.79 -20.18 -59.38
N VAL A 342 -14.01 -18.87 -59.46
CA VAL A 342 -13.14 -17.86 -58.84
C VAL A 342 -13.63 -17.62 -57.40
N LYS A 343 -12.77 -17.81 -56.42
CA LYS A 343 -12.98 -17.45 -55.00
C LYS A 343 -12.38 -16.09 -54.69
N ALA A 344 -12.87 -15.44 -53.63
CA ALA A 344 -12.09 -14.40 -52.97
C ALA A 344 -10.83 -15.02 -52.35
N ASP A 345 -9.72 -14.29 -52.37
CA ASP A 345 -8.54 -14.68 -51.60
C ASP A 345 -8.74 -14.20 -50.16
N GLU A 346 -8.90 -15.13 -49.22
CA GLU A 346 -9.15 -14.85 -47.80
C GLU A 346 -7.87 -14.88 -46.95
N SER A 347 -6.69 -14.86 -47.60
CA SER A 347 -5.41 -14.84 -46.90
C SER A 347 -5.21 -13.58 -46.05
N VAL A 348 -4.70 -13.80 -44.83
CA VAL A 348 -4.37 -12.74 -43.86
C VAL A 348 -3.10 -13.16 -43.14
N PHE A 349 -2.15 -12.24 -42.99
CA PHE A 349 -0.97 -12.44 -42.14
C PHE A 349 -0.77 -11.20 -41.28
N GLU A 350 -1.16 -11.28 -40.01
CA GLU A 350 -1.12 -10.17 -39.06
C GLU A 350 -0.11 -10.48 -37.95
N LEU A 351 0.83 -9.56 -37.81
CA LEU A 351 1.88 -9.53 -36.79
C LEU A 351 1.88 -8.13 -36.14
N LYS A 352 2.59 -7.99 -35.04
CA LYS A 352 2.79 -6.70 -34.34
C LYS A 352 4.26 -6.53 -33.97
N ASP A 353 4.69 -5.29 -33.76
CA ASP A 353 5.98 -4.97 -33.14
C ASP A 353 5.92 -5.16 -31.60
N SER A 354 7.08 -5.26 -30.95
CA SER A 354 7.20 -5.34 -29.48
C SER A 354 8.24 -4.37 -28.93
N THR A 355 8.02 -3.87 -27.72
CA THR A 355 9.04 -3.20 -26.90
C THR A 355 9.27 -4.00 -25.63
N LEU A 356 10.52 -4.19 -25.25
CA LEU A 356 11.00 -4.99 -24.13
C LEU A 356 12.01 -4.19 -23.31
N TYR A 357 12.12 -4.48 -22.03
CA TYR A 357 13.20 -3.98 -21.19
C TYR A 357 14.37 -4.98 -21.12
N LEU A 358 15.56 -4.50 -20.78
CA LEU A 358 16.74 -5.35 -20.55
C LEU A 358 16.42 -6.48 -19.56
N GLY A 359 16.66 -7.72 -19.99
CA GLY A 359 16.40 -8.95 -19.24
C GLY A 359 14.97 -9.48 -19.30
N ASP A 360 14.04 -8.81 -20.00
CA ASP A 360 12.70 -9.36 -20.24
C ASP A 360 12.79 -10.65 -21.07
N LYS A 361 11.82 -11.55 -20.85
CA LYS A 361 11.65 -12.77 -21.65
C LYS A 361 10.87 -12.46 -22.91
N TRP A 362 11.30 -13.04 -24.02
CA TRP A 362 10.64 -12.92 -25.31
C TRP A 362 10.69 -14.25 -26.06
N GLN A 363 9.62 -14.55 -26.77
CA GLN A 363 9.48 -15.67 -27.70
C GLN A 363 8.80 -15.18 -28.98
N ALA A 364 9.10 -15.81 -30.12
CA ALA A 364 8.57 -15.35 -31.40
C ALA A 364 7.03 -15.40 -31.49
N GLU A 365 6.36 -16.23 -30.70
CA GLU A 365 4.89 -16.29 -30.62
C GLU A 365 4.30 -14.99 -30.04
N ASP A 366 5.03 -14.26 -29.18
CA ASP A 366 4.55 -13.04 -28.53
C ASP A 366 4.17 -11.94 -29.54
N ASN A 367 4.73 -11.98 -30.75
CA ASN A 367 4.56 -11.02 -31.84
C ASN A 367 3.62 -11.50 -32.97
N PHE A 368 3.20 -12.77 -32.94
CA PHE A 368 2.20 -13.31 -33.85
C PHE A 368 0.80 -12.84 -33.43
N VAL A 369 -0.08 -12.48 -34.39
CA VAL A 369 -1.49 -12.13 -34.09
C VAL A 369 -2.43 -13.15 -34.69
N LYS A 370 -2.33 -13.43 -35.99
CA LYS A 370 -3.04 -14.52 -36.69
C LYS A 370 -2.49 -14.73 -38.11
N ALA A 371 -2.71 -15.92 -38.66
CA ALA A 371 -2.47 -16.19 -40.07
C ALA A 371 -3.61 -17.04 -40.66
N PHE A 372 -3.97 -16.79 -41.91
CA PHE A 372 -4.98 -17.52 -42.67
C PHE A 372 -4.47 -17.77 -44.09
N ASP A 373 -4.75 -18.97 -44.61
CA ASP A 373 -4.49 -19.32 -46.02
C ASP A 373 -5.60 -18.77 -46.95
N LYS A 374 -5.42 -18.94 -48.26
CA LYS A 374 -6.34 -18.43 -49.29
C LYS A 374 -7.77 -19.00 -49.18
N ASP A 375 -7.93 -20.18 -48.60
CA ASP A 375 -9.22 -20.85 -48.35
C ASP A 375 -9.92 -20.33 -47.08
N GLY A 376 -9.35 -19.33 -46.40
CA GLY A 376 -9.89 -18.75 -45.16
C GLY A 376 -9.64 -19.64 -43.94
N LYS A 377 -8.71 -20.59 -44.03
CA LYS A 377 -8.38 -21.53 -42.94
C LYS A 377 -7.18 -21.03 -42.14
N GLU A 378 -7.30 -21.11 -40.82
CA GLU A 378 -6.27 -20.66 -39.88
C GLU A 378 -4.95 -21.45 -40.00
N ILE A 379 -3.84 -20.73 -40.05
CA ILE A 379 -2.47 -21.25 -40.01
C ILE A 379 -1.93 -21.03 -38.58
N ALA A 380 -1.79 -22.12 -37.82
CA ALA A 380 -1.27 -22.06 -36.45
C ALA A 380 0.22 -21.63 -36.41
N PHE A 381 0.61 -20.91 -35.36
CA PHE A 381 1.98 -20.37 -35.19
C PHE A 381 3.08 -21.43 -35.37
N ALA A 382 2.86 -22.67 -34.92
CA ALA A 382 3.82 -23.78 -35.08
C ALA A 382 4.12 -24.18 -36.54
N SER A 383 3.37 -23.66 -37.53
CA SER A 383 3.66 -23.82 -38.97
C SER A 383 4.36 -22.61 -39.58
N ILE A 384 4.56 -21.52 -38.82
CA ILE A 384 5.25 -20.31 -39.27
C ILE A 384 6.76 -20.50 -39.07
N LYS A 385 7.54 -20.34 -40.15
CA LYS A 385 8.99 -20.28 -40.08
C LYS A 385 9.41 -18.89 -39.60
N VAL A 386 10.23 -18.84 -38.56
CA VAL A 386 10.78 -17.59 -38.00
C VAL A 386 12.28 -17.52 -38.25
N GLU A 387 12.77 -16.37 -38.70
CA GLU A 387 14.18 -16.08 -38.94
C GLU A 387 14.60 -14.75 -38.27
N GLY A 388 15.76 -14.76 -37.62
CA GLY A 388 16.25 -13.66 -36.79
C GLY A 388 16.35 -14.05 -35.32
N THR A 389 17.00 -13.22 -34.51
CA THR A 389 17.15 -13.39 -33.07
C THR A 389 17.01 -12.04 -32.35
N VAL A 390 16.52 -12.08 -31.12
CA VAL A 390 16.45 -10.92 -30.22
C VAL A 390 17.37 -11.20 -29.03
N ASP A 391 18.31 -10.31 -28.78
CA ASP A 391 19.19 -10.36 -27.61
C ASP A 391 18.62 -9.42 -26.54
N THR A 392 17.78 -9.94 -25.65
CA THR A 392 17.13 -9.13 -24.61
C THR A 392 18.08 -8.71 -23.48
N ALA A 393 19.33 -9.18 -23.47
CA ALA A 393 20.37 -8.72 -22.56
C ALA A 393 21.09 -7.45 -23.06
N LYS A 394 20.69 -6.90 -24.22
CA LYS A 394 21.32 -5.75 -24.86
C LYS A 394 20.30 -4.79 -25.47
N GLU A 395 20.53 -3.49 -25.32
CA GLU A 395 19.69 -2.47 -25.95
C GLU A 395 19.85 -2.47 -27.49
N GLY A 396 18.75 -2.27 -28.21
CA GLY A 396 18.78 -2.28 -29.67
C GLY A 396 17.42 -2.49 -30.33
N SER A 397 17.44 -2.51 -31.66
CA SER A 397 16.28 -2.78 -32.51
C SER A 397 16.57 -4.02 -33.35
N TYR A 398 15.81 -5.09 -33.12
CA TYR A 398 16.01 -6.41 -33.70
C TYR A 398 14.91 -6.66 -34.73
N GLN A 399 15.29 -7.08 -35.94
CA GLN A 399 14.36 -7.42 -37.02
C GLN A 399 14.14 -8.93 -37.05
N VAL A 400 12.88 -9.37 -37.01
CA VAL A 400 12.50 -10.79 -37.02
C VAL A 400 11.50 -11.02 -38.15
N THR A 401 11.83 -11.93 -39.07
CA THR A 401 11.03 -12.25 -40.26
C THR A 401 10.25 -13.54 -40.04
N TYR A 402 8.96 -13.50 -40.36
CA TYR A 402 8.03 -14.60 -40.24
C TYR A 402 7.58 -14.99 -41.65
N THR A 403 7.49 -16.29 -41.92
CA THR A 403 7.09 -16.86 -43.22
C THR A 403 6.05 -17.95 -43.01
N ALA A 404 4.87 -17.79 -43.60
CA ALA A 404 3.82 -18.80 -43.58
C ALA A 404 4.04 -19.87 -44.69
N PRO A 405 3.45 -21.08 -44.56
CA PRO A 405 3.66 -22.18 -45.52
C PRO A 405 3.23 -21.90 -46.97
N ASP A 406 2.33 -20.94 -47.18
CA ASP A 406 1.83 -20.48 -48.48
C ASP A 406 2.74 -19.42 -49.14
N GLY A 407 3.78 -18.97 -48.45
CA GLY A 407 4.73 -17.96 -48.91
C GLY A 407 4.42 -16.52 -48.48
N GLN A 408 3.39 -16.26 -47.67
CA GLN A 408 3.23 -14.94 -47.05
C GLN A 408 4.43 -14.64 -46.14
N THR A 409 5.02 -13.46 -46.30
CA THR A 409 6.20 -13.01 -45.53
C THR A 409 6.01 -11.62 -44.96
N ALA A 410 6.46 -11.41 -43.72
CA ALA A 410 6.45 -10.12 -43.05
C ALA A 410 7.57 -10.05 -42.01
N THR A 411 8.10 -8.86 -41.75
CA THR A 411 9.15 -8.61 -40.76
C THR A 411 8.63 -7.63 -39.72
N ILE A 412 8.86 -7.95 -38.45
CA ILE A 412 8.54 -7.08 -37.30
C ILE A 412 9.80 -6.61 -36.59
N THR A 413 9.64 -5.53 -35.83
CA THR A 413 10.67 -4.90 -35.01
C THR A 413 10.43 -5.25 -33.54
N VAL A 414 11.44 -5.81 -32.88
CA VAL A 414 11.50 -5.93 -31.43
C VAL A 414 12.54 -4.95 -30.89
N THR A 415 12.09 -3.98 -30.09
CA THR A 415 12.94 -2.94 -29.52
C THR A 415 13.26 -3.26 -28.07
N VAL A 416 14.52 -3.43 -27.72
CA VAL A 416 14.98 -3.64 -26.34
C VAL A 416 15.54 -2.32 -25.80
N VAL A 417 15.01 -1.85 -24.67
CA VAL A 417 15.38 -0.59 -24.02
C VAL A 417 15.89 -0.82 -22.58
N VAL A 418 16.63 0.15 -22.04
CA VAL A 418 17.08 0.12 -20.64
C VAL A 418 15.89 0.35 -19.70
N ASN A 419 15.76 -0.47 -18.65
CA ASN A 419 14.83 -0.20 -17.55
C ASN A 419 15.35 1.00 -16.72
N GLN A 420 14.61 2.11 -16.71
CA GLN A 420 14.95 3.34 -15.98
C GLN A 420 14.21 3.47 -14.63
N ALA A 421 13.59 2.39 -14.14
CA ALA A 421 12.87 2.44 -12.87
C ALA A 421 13.83 2.60 -11.69
N THR A 422 13.48 3.50 -10.77
CA THR A 422 14.25 3.78 -9.56
C THR A 422 13.33 4.04 -8.38
N LEU A 423 13.83 3.77 -7.17
CA LEU A 423 13.23 4.22 -5.92
C LEU A 423 14.36 4.65 -4.99
N VAL A 424 14.38 5.93 -4.63
CA VAL A 424 15.38 6.53 -3.76
C VAL A 424 14.71 7.05 -2.50
N VAL A 425 15.21 6.59 -1.37
CA VAL A 425 14.86 7.03 -0.02
C VAL A 425 16.14 7.40 0.72
N LYS A 426 16.00 8.12 1.83
CA LYS A 426 17.09 8.49 2.75
C LYS A 426 16.71 8.09 4.17
N ASP A 427 17.68 8.05 5.07
CA ASP A 427 17.45 7.83 6.51
C ASP A 427 17.08 9.13 7.25
N SER A 428 16.58 9.01 8.48
CA SER A 428 16.28 10.14 9.38
C SER A 428 16.68 9.83 10.82
N SER A 429 17.03 10.89 11.57
CA SER A 429 17.21 10.86 13.03
C SER A 429 16.26 11.87 13.67
N LEU A 430 15.55 11.44 14.72
CA LEU A 430 14.46 12.17 15.38
C LEU A 430 14.60 12.06 16.89
N TYR A 431 14.16 13.06 17.66
CA TYR A 431 14.02 12.92 19.11
C TYR A 431 12.66 12.34 19.50
N VAL A 432 12.60 11.66 20.64
CA VAL A 432 11.31 11.25 21.23
C VAL A 432 10.37 12.46 21.37
N GLY A 433 9.18 12.34 20.79
CA GLY A 433 8.16 13.39 20.73
C GLY A 433 8.24 14.34 19.52
N ASP A 434 9.22 14.18 18.62
CA ASP A 434 9.23 14.89 17.33
C ASP A 434 8.11 14.38 16.40
N LYS A 435 7.83 15.15 15.34
CA LYS A 435 6.90 14.78 14.27
C LYS A 435 7.65 14.16 13.10
N TRP A 436 7.00 13.22 12.43
CA TRP A 436 7.52 12.56 11.24
C TRP A 436 6.36 12.10 10.35
N GLU A 437 6.53 12.25 9.04
CA GLU A 437 5.65 11.69 8.01
C GLU A 437 6.50 10.93 6.99
N ALA A 438 5.96 9.86 6.38
CA ALA A 438 6.72 9.05 5.41
C ALA A 438 7.23 9.83 4.18
N ALA A 439 6.59 10.96 3.86
CA ALA A 439 7.07 11.89 2.83
C ALA A 439 8.45 12.50 3.17
N ASP A 440 8.80 12.63 4.46
CA ASP A 440 10.07 13.21 4.92
C ASP A 440 11.28 12.41 4.43
N ASN A 441 11.13 11.11 4.17
CA ASN A 441 12.20 10.16 3.83
C ASN A 441 12.20 9.70 2.37
N PHE A 442 11.14 10.01 1.61
CA PHE A 442 11.11 9.85 0.17
C PHE A 442 12.02 10.89 -0.52
N VAL A 443 12.73 10.49 -1.58
CA VAL A 443 13.58 11.40 -2.37
C VAL A 443 13.07 11.48 -3.81
N SER A 444 12.94 10.33 -4.48
CA SER A 444 12.41 10.25 -5.84
C SER A 444 12.06 8.81 -6.22
N ALA A 445 11.17 8.64 -7.19
CA ALA A 445 10.99 7.36 -7.88
C ALA A 445 10.68 7.59 -9.36
N THR A 446 11.05 6.62 -10.20
CA THR A 446 10.74 6.59 -11.64
C THR A 446 10.18 5.24 -12.04
N ASP A 447 9.31 5.22 -13.05
CA ASP A 447 8.89 3.98 -13.71
C ASP A 447 9.92 3.51 -14.75
N LYS A 448 9.65 2.38 -15.42
CA LYS A 448 10.59 1.75 -16.35
C LYS A 448 10.94 2.63 -17.56
N ASP A 449 10.03 3.51 -17.98
CA ASP A 449 10.22 4.50 -19.04
C ASP A 449 10.98 5.76 -18.56
N GLY A 450 11.19 5.90 -17.24
CA GLY A 450 11.85 7.03 -16.61
C GLY A 450 10.91 8.16 -16.18
N ASN A 451 9.59 7.98 -16.25
CA ASN A 451 8.63 9.00 -15.79
C ASN A 451 8.62 9.06 -14.26
N VAL A 452 8.48 10.26 -13.70
CA VAL A 452 8.47 10.46 -12.24
C VAL A 452 7.21 9.87 -11.60
N ILE A 453 7.41 8.97 -10.63
CA ILE A 453 6.36 8.45 -9.76
C ILE A 453 6.20 9.42 -8.57
N ALA A 454 5.03 10.04 -8.45
CA ALA A 454 4.68 10.88 -7.32
C ALA A 454 4.48 10.05 -6.03
N PHE A 455 4.77 10.65 -4.87
CA PHE A 455 4.80 9.95 -3.57
C PHE A 455 3.46 9.26 -3.23
N GLU A 456 2.33 9.83 -3.66
CA GLU A 456 0.99 9.30 -3.42
C GLU A 456 0.70 7.97 -4.16
N LYS A 457 1.62 7.53 -5.03
CA LYS A 457 1.60 6.22 -5.70
C LYS A 457 2.61 5.22 -5.11
N VAL A 458 3.40 5.64 -4.11
CA VAL A 458 4.36 4.77 -3.41
C VAL A 458 3.65 4.14 -2.22
N THR A 459 3.68 2.81 -2.15
CA THR A 459 3.18 2.08 -0.98
C THR A 459 4.23 2.15 0.13
N VAL A 460 3.84 2.57 1.33
CA VAL A 460 4.72 2.64 2.49
C VAL A 460 4.24 1.66 3.55
N THR A 461 5.16 0.91 4.15
CA THR A 461 4.89 -0.11 5.16
C THR A 461 5.93 -0.09 6.29
N GLY A 462 5.51 -0.52 7.48
CA GLY A 462 6.27 -0.35 8.73
C GLY A 462 5.74 0.82 9.56
N GLU A 463 5.92 0.74 10.88
CA GLU A 463 5.47 1.74 11.85
C GLU A 463 6.67 2.32 12.61
N VAL A 464 6.61 3.60 12.97
CA VAL A 464 7.63 4.31 13.75
C VAL A 464 7.01 4.76 15.07
N ASP A 465 7.45 4.19 16.19
CA ASP A 465 7.00 4.61 17.52
C ASP A 465 7.81 5.83 17.99
N LEU A 466 7.28 7.01 17.68
CA LEU A 466 7.87 8.31 18.05
C LEU A 466 7.85 8.59 19.58
N THR A 467 7.25 7.69 20.38
CA THR A 467 7.25 7.79 21.85
C THR A 467 8.42 7.01 22.49
N LYS A 468 9.18 6.25 21.70
CA LYS A 468 10.18 5.30 22.21
C LYS A 468 11.46 5.30 21.38
N GLU A 469 12.60 5.27 22.07
CA GLU A 469 13.92 5.14 21.44
C GLU A 469 14.09 3.81 20.70
N GLY A 470 14.63 3.85 19.48
CA GLY A 470 14.81 2.67 18.64
C GLY A 470 15.19 2.98 17.19
N LEU A 471 15.53 1.93 16.45
CA LEU A 471 15.77 1.97 15.01
C LEU A 471 14.60 1.29 14.29
N TYR A 472 13.76 2.10 13.63
CA TYR A 472 12.58 1.65 12.92
C TYR A 472 12.88 1.56 11.43
N LYS A 473 12.45 0.48 10.77
CA LYS A 473 12.63 0.28 9.32
C LYS A 473 11.30 0.50 8.61
N VAL A 474 11.30 1.41 7.64
CA VAL A 474 10.13 1.75 6.83
C VAL A 474 10.42 1.36 5.38
N THR A 475 9.62 0.47 4.83
CA THR A 475 9.77 -0.06 3.46
C THR A 475 8.84 0.68 2.52
N TYR A 476 9.43 1.25 1.47
CA TYR A 476 8.77 1.94 0.37
C TYR A 476 8.76 1.00 -0.83
N ALA A 477 7.66 0.97 -1.58
CA ALA A 477 7.51 0.16 -2.78
C ALA A 477 6.76 0.93 -3.89
N THR A 478 7.27 0.88 -5.11
CA THR A 478 6.56 1.39 -6.30
C THR A 478 5.50 0.38 -6.76
N ALA A 479 4.56 0.82 -7.60
CA ALA A 479 3.65 -0.08 -8.31
C ALA A 479 4.35 -0.94 -9.38
N THR A 480 5.58 -0.59 -9.79
CA THR A 480 6.40 -1.31 -10.77
C THR A 480 7.26 -2.42 -10.16
N GLY A 481 7.47 -2.41 -8.83
CA GLY A 481 8.07 -3.50 -8.05
C GLY A 481 9.40 -3.14 -7.36
N GLU A 482 9.92 -1.94 -7.56
CA GLU A 482 11.13 -1.46 -6.89
C GLU A 482 10.86 -1.20 -5.40
N THR A 483 11.72 -1.69 -4.52
CA THR A 483 11.60 -1.55 -3.07
C THR A 483 12.85 -0.93 -2.45
N ALA A 484 12.68 -0.02 -1.50
CA ALA A 484 13.76 0.57 -0.72
C ALA A 484 13.37 0.71 0.76
N ILE A 485 14.35 0.66 1.65
CA ILE A 485 14.13 0.76 3.11
C ILE A 485 14.81 2.02 3.63
N ALA A 486 14.04 2.87 4.32
CA ALA A 486 14.59 3.95 5.13
C ALA A 486 14.71 3.51 6.60
N SER A 487 15.80 3.90 7.23
CA SER A 487 16.06 3.71 8.67
C SER A 487 15.73 5.00 9.41
N ILE A 488 14.76 4.92 10.32
CA ILE A 488 14.30 6.04 11.15
C ILE A 488 14.80 5.80 12.58
N THR A 489 15.76 6.61 13.02
CA THR A 489 16.39 6.48 14.34
C THR A 489 15.72 7.45 15.32
N VAL A 490 14.95 6.94 16.28
CA VAL A 490 14.39 7.75 17.37
C VAL A 490 15.34 7.68 18.56
N ILE A 491 15.81 8.84 19.05
CA ILE A 491 16.81 8.97 20.12
C ILE A 491 16.27 9.74 21.33
N ALA A 492 16.89 9.50 22.50
CA ALA A 492 16.58 10.14 23.78
C ALA A 492 16.45 11.66 23.67
N ASN A 493 15.26 12.20 23.96
CA ASN A 493 15.05 13.62 24.15
C ASN A 493 15.47 13.98 25.60
N LYS A 494 16.60 14.68 25.75
CA LYS A 494 17.17 15.05 27.06
C LYS A 494 16.87 16.49 27.47
N ALA A 495 15.94 17.15 26.77
CA ALA A 495 15.57 18.52 27.09
C ALA A 495 14.84 18.59 28.45
N SER A 496 15.27 19.51 29.31
CA SER A 496 14.74 19.66 30.66
C SER A 496 14.79 21.11 31.13
N ILE A 497 14.11 21.42 32.22
CA ILE A 497 14.23 22.70 32.93
C ILE A 497 13.93 22.51 34.41
N GLU A 498 14.75 23.12 35.25
CA GLU A 498 14.66 23.10 36.71
C GLU A 498 14.61 24.54 37.23
N ALA A 499 13.63 24.82 38.08
CA ALA A 499 13.49 26.07 38.80
C ALA A 499 12.79 25.81 40.14
N ASN A 500 13.17 26.56 41.18
CA ASN A 500 12.60 26.42 42.52
C ASN A 500 11.50 27.43 42.77
N ASN A 501 10.60 27.16 43.71
CA ASN A 501 9.77 28.19 44.34
C ASN A 501 10.64 29.04 45.30
N SER A 502 10.21 30.27 45.60
CA SER A 502 10.87 31.10 46.63
C SER A 502 9.85 31.89 47.46
N ILE A 503 10.30 32.34 48.63
CA ILE A 503 9.62 33.33 49.45
C ILE A 503 10.46 34.61 49.41
N VAL A 504 9.82 35.75 49.25
CA VAL A 504 10.43 37.08 49.37
C VAL A 504 9.56 37.97 50.26
N TYR A 505 10.14 38.99 50.87
CA TYR A 505 9.44 39.89 51.78
C TYR A 505 9.05 41.22 51.11
N VAL A 506 8.03 41.90 51.62
CA VAL A 506 7.52 43.15 51.03
C VAL A 506 8.62 44.22 51.03
N GLY A 507 8.98 44.68 49.83
CA GLY A 507 10.09 45.61 49.60
C GLY A 507 11.40 44.96 49.13
N ASP A 508 11.52 43.64 49.16
CA ASP A 508 12.68 42.93 48.62
C ASP A 508 12.82 43.14 47.11
N LYS A 509 14.06 42.99 46.63
CA LYS A 509 14.37 42.90 45.19
C LYS A 509 14.31 41.45 44.78
N TRP A 510 13.60 41.18 43.68
CA TRP A 510 13.50 39.87 43.05
C TRP A 510 13.67 39.99 41.55
N GLN A 511 14.33 39.02 40.93
CA GLN A 511 14.43 38.84 39.49
C GLN A 511 14.24 37.35 39.14
N ALA A 512 13.74 37.07 37.93
CA ALA A 512 13.42 35.70 37.53
C ALA A 512 14.62 34.74 37.47
N GLU A 513 15.85 35.26 37.44
CA GLU A 513 17.10 34.48 37.50
C GLU A 513 17.32 33.85 38.88
N ASP A 514 16.86 34.48 39.96
CA ASP A 514 17.12 34.07 41.36
C ASP A 514 16.53 32.68 41.69
N ASN A 515 15.55 32.24 40.90
CA ASN A 515 14.83 30.99 41.05
C ASN A 515 15.20 29.91 40.00
N PHE A 516 15.93 30.27 38.94
CA PHE A 516 16.33 29.36 37.87
C PHE A 516 17.52 28.49 38.29
N VAL A 517 17.44 27.17 38.07
CA VAL A 517 18.49 26.22 38.46
C VAL A 517 19.27 25.73 37.24
N SER A 518 18.57 25.15 36.27
CA SER A 518 19.19 24.56 35.08
C SER A 518 18.18 24.43 33.93
N ALA A 519 18.67 24.25 32.71
CA ALA A 519 17.89 23.75 31.59
C ALA A 519 18.81 23.08 30.57
N THR A 520 18.27 22.13 29.78
CA THR A 520 18.99 21.41 28.72
C THR A 520 18.20 21.40 27.42
N ASN A 521 18.91 21.39 26.28
CA ASN A 521 18.34 21.11 24.96
C ASN A 521 18.13 19.60 24.74
N LYS A 522 17.61 19.20 23.57
CA LYS A 522 17.29 17.79 23.26
C LYS A 522 18.53 16.89 23.32
N GLU A 523 19.68 17.43 22.95
CA GLU A 523 20.99 16.78 22.97
C GLU A 523 21.48 16.50 24.41
N GLY A 524 21.06 17.33 25.37
CA GLY A 524 21.47 17.32 26.78
C GLY A 524 22.49 18.40 27.16
N GLU A 525 22.76 19.35 26.29
CA GLU A 525 23.65 20.49 26.51
C GLU A 525 22.96 21.59 27.32
N ALA A 526 23.71 22.30 28.17
CA ALA A 526 23.16 23.29 29.09
C ALA A 526 22.73 24.59 28.38
N ILE A 527 21.45 24.94 28.50
CA ILE A 527 20.87 26.20 28.04
C ILE A 527 21.17 27.27 29.10
N THR A 528 21.84 28.36 28.71
CA THR A 528 22.15 29.46 29.63
C THR A 528 20.97 30.43 29.77
N TRP A 529 20.88 31.07 30.94
CA TRP A 529 19.79 31.95 31.34
C TRP A 529 19.29 32.96 30.27
N PRO A 530 20.15 33.66 29.50
CA PRO A 530 19.69 34.63 28.49
C PRO A 530 18.83 34.04 27.36
N HIS A 531 18.75 32.71 27.21
CA HIS A 531 17.92 32.02 26.24
C HIS A 531 16.58 31.52 26.81
N ILE A 532 16.36 31.67 28.12
CA ILE A 532 15.11 31.29 28.79
C ILE A 532 14.10 32.43 28.66
N SER A 533 12.95 32.14 28.06
CA SER A 533 11.83 33.09 28.01
C SER A 533 11.00 33.01 29.29
N VAL A 534 10.71 34.16 29.90
CA VAL A 534 9.96 34.26 31.16
C VAL A 534 8.57 34.85 30.89
N GLN A 535 7.54 34.28 31.52
CA GLN A 535 6.18 34.83 31.55
C GLN A 535 5.70 34.98 33.00
N GLY A 536 4.97 36.06 33.27
CA GLY A 536 4.60 36.47 34.63
C GLY A 536 5.54 37.54 35.22
N THR A 537 5.12 38.14 36.34
CA THR A 537 5.84 39.20 37.05
C THR A 537 5.51 39.13 38.54
N VAL A 538 6.51 39.25 39.42
CA VAL A 538 6.31 39.39 40.87
C VAL A 538 6.19 40.87 41.24
N ASP A 539 5.17 41.22 42.03
CA ASP A 539 5.02 42.55 42.61
C ASP A 539 5.41 42.50 44.09
N THR A 540 6.70 42.73 44.39
CA THR A 540 7.21 42.68 45.77
C THR A 540 6.69 43.81 46.67
N THR A 541 5.80 44.69 46.18
CA THR A 541 5.06 45.66 47.03
C THR A 541 3.77 45.08 47.61
N LYS A 542 3.33 43.89 47.17
CA LYS A 542 2.04 43.29 47.56
C LYS A 542 2.19 41.82 47.90
N VAL A 543 1.70 41.44 49.08
CA VAL A 543 1.62 40.03 49.48
C VAL A 543 0.74 39.20 48.54
N GLY A 544 1.15 37.96 48.30
CA GLY A 544 0.45 37.02 47.41
C GLY A 544 1.39 36.03 46.71
N ASP A 545 0.79 35.06 46.03
CA ASP A 545 1.49 34.05 45.25
C ASP A 545 1.52 34.44 43.76
N TYR A 546 2.72 34.57 43.20
CA TYR A 546 2.96 35.00 41.83
C TYR A 546 3.46 33.83 40.98
N PRO A 547 2.66 33.31 40.03
CA PRO A 547 3.09 32.26 39.12
C PRO A 547 4.04 32.82 38.07
N ILE A 548 5.22 32.22 37.95
CA ILE A 548 6.25 32.56 36.95
C ILE A 548 6.51 31.33 36.08
N THR A 549 6.29 31.44 34.78
CA THR A 549 6.51 30.36 33.81
C THR A 549 7.79 30.60 33.04
N TYR A 550 8.76 29.70 33.18
CA TYR A 550 9.94 29.62 32.33
C TYR A 550 9.65 28.78 31.10
N ILE A 551 10.24 29.16 29.97
CA ILE A 551 10.08 28.50 28.67
C ILE A 551 11.46 28.37 28.00
N THR A 552 11.88 27.14 27.68
CA THR A 552 13.12 26.89 26.92
C THR A 552 12.93 27.22 25.42
N PRO A 553 14.01 27.41 24.64
CA PRO A 553 13.92 27.50 23.18
C PRO A 553 13.19 26.31 22.53
N ASP A 554 13.36 25.10 23.07
CA ASP A 554 12.63 23.88 22.65
C ASP A 554 11.14 23.86 23.07
N GLY A 555 10.66 24.89 23.76
CA GLY A 555 9.26 25.07 24.13
C GLY A 555 8.81 24.35 25.41
N ILE A 556 9.71 23.70 26.14
CA ILE A 556 9.40 23.10 27.45
C ILE A 556 9.05 24.20 28.44
N LYS A 557 8.00 23.98 29.25
CA LYS A 557 7.49 24.96 30.21
C LYS A 557 7.47 24.41 31.63
N LEU A 558 7.99 25.20 32.57
CA LEU A 558 7.88 24.96 34.01
C LEU A 558 7.32 26.21 34.67
N THR A 559 6.35 26.05 35.56
CA THR A 559 5.78 27.18 36.33
C THR A 559 6.10 26.99 37.81
N ILE A 560 6.76 28.00 38.39
CA ILE A 560 7.01 28.11 39.82
C ILE A 560 6.01 29.07 40.48
N ILE A 561 5.99 29.09 41.81
CA ILE A 561 5.36 30.13 42.61
C ILE A 561 6.44 30.92 43.36
N VAL A 562 6.34 32.25 43.32
CA VAL A 562 7.06 33.16 44.22
C VAL A 562 6.05 33.77 45.18
N THR A 563 6.23 33.52 46.47
CA THR A 563 5.33 34.00 47.53
C THR A 563 5.88 35.26 48.17
N VAL A 564 5.14 36.38 48.07
CA VAL A 564 5.48 37.63 48.77
C VAL A 564 4.79 37.65 50.13
N LYS A 565 5.57 37.81 51.22
CA LYS A 565 5.09 37.93 52.62
C LYS A 565 5.37 39.32 53.20
N VAL A 566 4.65 39.72 54.25
CA VAL A 566 5.06 40.87 55.09
C VAL A 566 6.26 40.44 55.92
N ASP A 567 7.27 41.31 56.05
CA ASP A 567 8.35 41.12 57.02
C ASP A 567 7.82 41.42 58.42
N ALA A 568 7.80 40.42 59.29
CA ALA A 568 7.31 40.55 60.67
C ALA A 568 8.42 40.90 61.68
N PHE A 569 9.68 41.07 61.24
CA PHE A 569 10.81 41.28 62.13
C PHE A 569 10.60 42.49 63.04
N LYS A 570 10.71 42.28 64.35
CA LYS A 570 10.51 43.33 65.34
C LYS A 570 11.37 43.10 66.58
N PHE A 571 12.26 44.06 66.86
CA PHE A 571 13.15 44.03 68.01
C PHE A 571 13.01 45.33 68.81
N GLU A 572 12.67 45.21 70.10
CA GLU A 572 12.48 46.34 71.02
C GLU A 572 12.93 45.94 72.43
N VAL A 573 13.64 46.85 73.10
CA VAL A 573 14.04 46.76 74.52
C VAL A 573 13.47 47.95 75.31
N LYS A 574 13.54 47.89 76.63
CA LYS A 574 13.08 48.92 77.58
C LYS A 574 14.08 49.08 78.73
N ASP A 575 14.09 50.23 79.37
CA ASP A 575 14.82 50.46 80.61
C ASP A 575 14.18 49.73 81.82
N SER A 576 14.93 49.56 82.90
CA SER A 576 14.43 49.01 84.17
C SER A 576 15.08 49.65 85.40
N VAL A 577 14.42 49.49 86.56
CA VAL A 577 14.90 49.98 87.86
C VAL A 577 14.80 48.85 88.87
N ILE A 578 15.89 48.60 89.59
CA ILE A 578 16.00 47.58 90.65
C ILE A 578 16.67 48.18 91.89
N TYR A 579 16.67 47.46 93.01
CA TYR A 579 17.30 47.87 94.26
C TYR A 579 18.48 46.96 94.63
N THR A 580 19.42 47.45 95.44
CA THR A 580 20.62 46.68 95.80
C THR A 580 20.25 45.38 96.53
N GLY A 581 20.65 44.24 95.96
CA GLY A 581 20.30 42.89 96.39
C GLY A 581 19.19 42.21 95.57
N ASP A 582 18.55 42.91 94.62
CA ASP A 582 17.60 42.29 93.70
C ASP A 582 18.32 41.41 92.65
N VAL A 583 17.61 40.42 92.10
CA VAL A 583 18.09 39.62 90.96
C VAL A 583 17.59 40.27 89.66
N TRP A 584 18.49 40.47 88.71
CA TRP A 584 18.19 40.94 87.35
C TRP A 584 18.49 39.84 86.33
N LEU A 585 17.58 39.64 85.37
CA LEU A 585 17.78 38.75 84.25
C LEU A 585 17.76 39.56 82.93
N PRO A 586 18.65 39.29 81.96
CA PRO A 586 18.67 40.03 80.69
C PRO A 586 17.34 40.05 79.93
N VAL A 587 16.50 39.03 80.08
CA VAL A 587 15.17 38.96 79.46
C VAL A 587 14.18 40.00 80.02
N ASP A 588 14.38 40.48 81.24
CA ASP A 588 13.46 41.42 81.93
C ASP A 588 13.30 42.74 81.18
N ASN A 589 14.29 43.11 80.38
CA ASN A 589 14.39 44.35 79.59
C ASN A 589 13.99 44.18 78.11
N ILE A 590 13.65 42.97 77.63
CA ILE A 590 13.15 42.77 76.26
C ILE A 590 11.64 43.05 76.22
N VAL A 591 11.18 43.74 75.17
CA VAL A 591 9.76 44.04 74.92
C VAL A 591 9.20 43.08 73.85
N THR A 592 9.88 43.00 72.71
CA THR A 592 9.60 42.02 71.65
C THR A 592 10.90 41.68 70.92
N ALA A 593 11.09 40.40 70.58
CA ALA A 593 12.11 39.94 69.65
C ALA A 593 11.45 38.90 68.73
N LEU A 594 11.12 39.31 67.50
CA LEU A 594 10.44 38.49 66.49
C LEU A 594 11.29 38.42 65.22
N ASP A 595 11.31 37.26 64.57
CA ASP A 595 11.94 37.06 63.25
C ASP A 595 11.04 37.53 62.09
N LYS A 596 11.48 37.33 60.84
CA LYS A 596 10.76 37.77 59.63
C LYS A 596 9.43 37.04 59.44
N GLU A 597 9.33 35.83 59.95
CA GLU A 597 8.16 34.96 59.94
C GLU A 597 7.16 35.31 61.05
N GLY A 598 7.63 35.96 62.13
CA GLY A 598 6.86 36.42 63.28
C GLY A 598 6.95 35.51 64.51
N GLU A 599 7.89 34.55 64.52
CA GLU A 599 8.15 33.67 65.66
C GLU A 599 9.09 34.35 66.67
N VAL A 600 9.02 33.94 67.94
CA VAL A 600 9.77 34.56 69.04
C VAL A 600 11.23 34.10 69.00
N ILE A 601 12.15 35.05 68.81
CA ILE A 601 13.59 34.79 68.83
C ILE A 601 13.98 34.36 70.25
N PRO A 602 14.58 33.18 70.44
CA PRO A 602 14.94 32.69 71.76
C PRO A 602 16.13 33.46 72.33
N MET A 603 16.16 33.60 73.66
CA MET A 603 17.21 34.36 74.37
C MET A 603 18.64 33.82 74.14
N THR A 604 18.80 32.59 73.64
CA THR A 604 20.09 32.01 73.22
C THR A 604 20.72 32.69 72.02
N ASP A 605 19.88 33.30 71.16
CA ASP A 605 20.26 33.80 69.85
C ASP A 605 20.41 35.33 69.86
N ILE A 606 20.07 35.95 71.00
CA ILE A 606 20.24 37.37 71.29
C ILE A 606 21.53 37.53 72.11
N LYS A 607 22.59 38.07 71.49
CA LYS A 607 23.84 38.35 72.22
C LYS A 607 23.60 39.50 73.17
N VAL A 608 23.82 39.28 74.46
CA VAL A 608 23.85 40.31 75.51
C VAL A 608 25.29 40.75 75.74
N ASP A 609 25.54 42.05 75.85
CA ASP A 609 26.83 42.65 76.16
C ASP A 609 26.69 43.74 77.24
N GLY A 610 27.71 43.86 78.10
CA GLY A 610 27.61 44.57 79.38
C GLY A 610 27.08 43.71 80.53
N THR A 611 27.26 44.19 81.76
CA THR A 611 26.89 43.50 83.01
C THR A 611 26.19 44.45 83.98
N VAL A 612 25.29 43.92 84.81
CA VAL A 612 24.61 44.67 85.88
C VAL A 612 25.08 44.11 87.22
N ASN A 613 25.78 44.92 88.02
CA ASN A 613 26.09 44.55 89.41
C ASN A 613 24.95 45.01 90.32
N SER A 614 23.99 44.13 90.59
CA SER A 614 22.83 44.48 91.43
C SER A 614 23.15 44.61 92.92
N LEU A 615 24.42 44.51 93.36
CA LEU A 615 24.84 44.82 94.73
C LEU A 615 25.28 46.28 94.92
N GLU A 616 25.60 46.99 93.83
CA GLU A 616 26.12 48.37 93.84
C GLU A 616 25.05 49.37 93.40
N LYS A 617 25.03 50.58 93.98
CA LYS A 617 24.22 51.69 93.47
C LYS A 617 24.82 52.13 92.12
N GLY A 618 24.02 52.31 91.07
CA GLY A 618 24.59 52.66 89.77
C GLY A 618 23.61 52.68 88.60
N VAL A 619 24.13 53.02 87.42
CA VAL A 619 23.40 52.98 86.14
C VAL A 619 24.23 52.13 85.18
N TYR A 620 23.68 50.97 84.79
CA TYR A 620 24.34 49.99 83.95
C TYR A 620 23.67 49.99 82.57
N THR A 621 24.47 50.06 81.51
CA THR A 621 23.97 49.97 80.13
C THR A 621 24.21 48.57 79.60
N VAL A 622 23.17 47.93 79.07
CA VAL A 622 23.23 46.58 78.50
C VAL A 622 22.84 46.67 77.03
N THR A 623 23.68 46.12 76.16
CA THR A 623 23.45 46.07 74.71
C THR A 623 22.93 44.69 74.33
N TYR A 624 21.92 44.65 73.48
CA TYR A 624 21.32 43.42 72.95
C TYR A 624 21.47 43.42 71.43
N THR A 625 22.09 42.39 70.88
CA THR A 625 22.42 42.28 69.45
C THR A 625 21.75 41.07 68.80
N ILE A 626 21.08 41.30 67.67
CA ILE A 626 20.51 40.26 66.79
C ILE A 626 21.05 40.50 65.38
N GLY A 627 21.96 39.63 64.93
CA GLY A 627 22.66 39.82 63.65
C GLY A 627 23.51 41.10 63.64
N GLU A 628 23.18 42.04 62.76
CA GLU A 628 23.82 43.37 62.70
C GLU A 628 23.05 44.45 63.48
N LEU A 629 21.82 44.18 63.93
CA LEU A 629 21.01 45.13 64.70
C LEU A 629 21.39 45.07 66.19
N SER A 630 21.47 46.22 66.85
CA SER A 630 21.78 46.32 68.28
C SER A 630 20.98 47.45 68.93
N GLU A 631 20.36 47.13 70.06
CA GLU A 631 19.57 48.05 70.90
C GLU A 631 20.12 48.08 72.32
N THR A 632 19.93 49.18 73.05
CA THR A 632 20.49 49.37 74.40
C THR A 632 19.40 49.64 75.44
N ALA A 633 19.48 48.95 76.58
CA ALA A 633 18.65 49.21 77.75
C ALA A 633 19.48 49.76 78.92
N THR A 634 18.86 50.64 79.71
CA THR A 634 19.41 51.24 80.91
C THR A 634 18.83 50.58 82.15
N ILE A 635 19.69 50.01 83.01
CA ILE A 635 19.29 49.37 84.26
C ILE A 635 19.80 50.24 85.42
N THR A 636 18.87 50.84 86.18
CA THR A 636 19.21 51.70 87.33
C THR A 636 19.09 50.92 88.64
N VAL A 637 20.21 50.75 89.36
CA VAL A 637 20.25 50.10 90.69
C VAL A 637 20.28 51.17 91.79
N LYS A 638 19.32 51.11 92.71
CA LYS A 638 19.18 52.08 93.82
C LYS A 638 19.52 51.45 95.17
N LYS A 639 20.16 52.20 96.10
CA LYS A 639 20.40 51.77 97.50
C LYS A 639 19.08 51.27 98.09
N ASN A 640 19.02 49.98 98.47
CA ASN A 640 17.89 49.42 99.19
C ASN A 640 17.89 50.01 100.61
N ARG A 641 16.81 50.70 100.97
CA ARG A 641 16.66 51.42 102.25
C ARG A 641 15.67 50.75 103.21
N SER A 642 15.26 49.50 102.96
CA SER A 642 14.26 48.83 103.79
C SER A 642 14.75 48.55 105.21
N SER A 643 13.93 48.88 106.20
CA SER A 643 14.13 48.58 107.62
C SER A 643 12.89 47.90 108.21
N LEU A 644 13.08 47.26 109.37
CA LEU A 644 12.00 46.74 110.22
C LEU A 644 12.51 46.70 111.67
N ASN A 645 11.96 47.60 112.48
CA ASN A 645 12.30 47.85 113.87
C ASN A 645 11.06 47.62 114.74
N VAL A 646 11.19 46.74 115.74
CA VAL A 646 10.09 46.22 116.56
C VAL A 646 10.61 45.93 117.96
N GLN A 647 9.76 46.11 118.97
CA GLN A 647 10.13 46.04 120.39
C GLN A 647 9.40 44.90 121.12
N ASN A 648 9.95 44.47 122.26
CA ASN A 648 9.26 43.57 123.20
C ASN A 648 8.32 44.38 124.10
N THR A 649 7.29 43.74 124.65
CA THR A 649 6.37 44.37 125.62
C THR A 649 6.31 43.53 126.90
N PHE A 650 6.27 44.21 128.05
CA PHE A 650 6.13 43.59 129.36
C PHE A 650 4.79 44.01 129.98
N LEU A 651 4.06 43.05 130.51
CA LEU A 651 2.68 43.22 131.01
C LEU A 651 2.50 42.45 132.33
N PHE A 652 1.46 42.78 133.08
CA PHE A 652 0.93 41.95 134.16
C PHE A 652 -0.34 41.19 133.71
N VAL A 653 -0.71 40.14 134.45
CA VAL A 653 -1.92 39.36 134.16
C VAL A 653 -3.16 40.24 134.28
N GLY A 654 -3.86 40.42 133.15
CA GLY A 654 -5.08 41.22 133.04
C GLY A 654 -4.90 42.60 132.39
N ASP A 655 -3.69 42.98 131.99
CA ASP A 655 -3.46 44.22 131.25
C ASP A 655 -4.01 44.16 129.82
N GLU A 656 -4.35 45.33 129.28
CA GLU A 656 -4.69 45.53 127.87
C GLU A 656 -3.39 45.65 127.03
N TRP A 657 -3.47 45.27 125.75
CA TRP A 657 -2.33 45.24 124.82
C TRP A 657 -2.80 45.50 123.39
N ASP A 658 -2.08 46.34 122.65
CA ASP A 658 -2.26 46.56 121.21
C ASP A 658 -1.04 46.03 120.44
N LEU A 659 -1.25 45.54 119.22
CA LEU A 659 -0.14 45.15 118.33
C LEU A 659 0.78 46.34 118.01
N ALA A 660 0.26 47.57 118.06
CA ALA A 660 1.05 48.80 117.96
C ALA A 660 2.12 48.91 119.07
N ASP A 661 1.92 48.33 120.26
CA ASP A 661 2.89 48.34 121.36
C ASP A 661 4.19 47.58 121.04
N ASN A 662 4.23 46.85 119.93
CA ASN A 662 5.38 46.09 119.46
C ASN A 662 6.02 46.65 118.17
N PHE A 663 5.42 47.63 117.51
CA PHE A 663 5.92 48.18 116.24
C PHE A 663 6.56 49.56 116.43
N VAL A 664 7.82 49.72 116.02
CA VAL A 664 8.56 50.99 116.18
C VAL A 664 8.62 51.74 114.86
N SER A 665 9.16 51.11 113.81
CA SER A 665 9.22 51.70 112.46
C SER A 665 9.58 50.65 111.39
N ALA A 666 9.23 50.94 110.14
CA ALA A 666 9.69 50.17 108.99
C ALA A 666 9.73 51.06 107.73
N THR A 667 10.48 50.62 106.72
CA THR A 667 10.56 51.30 105.42
C THR A 667 10.57 50.30 104.26
N ALA A 668 10.09 50.74 103.10
CA ALA A 668 10.18 49.99 101.85
C ALA A 668 11.58 50.11 101.22
N LYS A 669 11.81 49.41 100.10
CA LYS A 669 13.13 49.39 99.42
C LYS A 669 13.60 50.77 98.94
N ASP A 670 12.69 51.69 98.64
CA ASP A 670 12.99 53.08 98.28
C ASP A 670 13.20 54.02 99.49
N GLY A 671 12.93 53.53 100.70
CA GLY A 671 12.98 54.29 101.95
C GLY A 671 11.73 55.11 102.23
N SER A 672 10.61 54.87 101.55
CA SER A 672 9.30 55.34 102.00
C SER A 672 8.92 54.64 103.31
N VAL A 673 8.28 55.38 104.23
CA VAL A 673 7.87 54.87 105.55
C VAL A 673 6.69 53.91 105.39
N LEU A 674 6.76 52.77 106.07
CA LEU A 674 5.69 51.78 106.13
C LEU A 674 4.88 51.92 107.42
N THR A 675 3.56 51.79 107.31
CA THR A 675 2.64 51.69 108.44
C THR A 675 2.35 50.23 108.81
N LEU A 676 1.86 49.99 110.02
CA LEU A 676 1.66 48.64 110.58
C LEU A 676 0.72 47.75 109.74
N ASP A 677 -0.26 48.34 109.06
CA ASP A 677 -1.17 47.63 108.12
C ASP A 677 -0.47 47.11 106.85
N GLN A 678 0.76 47.56 106.60
CA GLN A 678 1.63 47.10 105.50
C GLN A 678 2.67 46.07 105.96
N ILE A 679 2.66 45.69 107.25
CA ILE A 679 3.56 44.70 107.84
C ILE A 679 2.74 43.45 108.17
N ASP A 680 3.15 42.31 107.63
CA ASP A 680 2.51 41.03 107.95
C ASP A 680 2.99 40.55 109.33
N VAL A 681 2.06 40.06 110.17
CA VAL A 681 2.36 39.67 111.55
C VAL A 681 1.78 38.31 111.90
N GLU A 682 2.66 37.35 112.17
CA GLU A 682 2.30 36.03 112.67
C GLU A 682 2.38 35.95 114.19
N GLY A 683 1.32 35.43 114.83
CA GLY A 683 1.29 35.11 116.26
C GLY A 683 0.04 35.61 116.96
N SER A 684 0.01 35.49 118.29
CA SER A 684 -1.08 35.96 119.14
C SER A 684 -0.60 36.12 120.58
N VAL A 685 -1.17 37.08 121.31
CA VAL A 685 -0.87 37.34 122.72
C VAL A 685 -2.07 36.96 123.59
N ASP A 686 -1.81 36.29 124.70
CA ASP A 686 -2.78 35.99 125.75
C ASP A 686 -2.35 36.65 127.07
N THR A 687 -2.92 37.82 127.39
CA THR A 687 -2.61 38.56 128.63
C THR A 687 -3.25 37.96 129.88
N THR A 688 -4.03 36.88 129.76
CA THR A 688 -4.65 36.17 130.89
C THR A 688 -3.73 35.12 131.52
N LYS A 689 -2.59 34.81 130.89
CA LYS A 689 -1.65 33.78 131.35
C LYS A 689 -0.24 34.34 131.54
N ILE A 690 0.35 34.04 132.69
CA ILE A 690 1.78 34.26 132.93
C ILE A 690 2.59 33.44 131.92
N GLY A 691 3.48 34.09 131.17
CA GLY A 691 4.24 33.46 130.09
C GLY A 691 4.78 34.46 129.09
N SER A 692 5.42 33.97 128.03
CA SER A 692 5.96 34.81 126.96
C SER A 692 5.36 34.39 125.62
N ASN A 693 4.63 35.32 124.99
CA ASN A 693 3.94 35.15 123.72
C ASN A 693 4.87 35.61 122.59
N LYS A 694 5.01 34.82 121.52
CA LYS A 694 5.88 35.16 120.38
C LYS A 694 5.07 35.81 119.26
N LEU A 695 5.58 36.92 118.71
CA LEU A 695 5.14 37.52 117.46
C LEU A 695 6.29 37.54 116.43
N ILE A 696 5.96 37.44 115.15
CA ILE A 696 6.90 37.60 114.03
C ILE A 696 6.35 38.68 113.11
N PHE A 697 7.12 39.73 112.87
CA PHE A 697 6.80 40.82 111.94
C PHE A 697 7.59 40.61 110.65
N THR A 698 6.94 40.83 109.50
CA THR A 698 7.51 40.65 108.15
C THR A 698 7.18 41.85 107.26
N SER A 699 8.19 42.55 106.76
CA SER A 699 7.97 43.70 105.86
C SER A 699 7.80 43.25 104.39
N PRO A 700 7.19 44.07 103.51
CA PRO A 700 7.08 43.79 102.07
C PRO A 700 8.42 43.66 101.35
N ALA A 701 9.53 44.07 101.98
CA ALA A 701 10.89 43.86 101.48
C ALA A 701 11.46 42.47 101.84
N GLY A 702 10.74 41.66 102.61
CA GLY A 702 11.17 40.33 103.07
C GLY A 702 12.00 40.33 104.36
N LEU A 703 12.14 41.48 105.03
CA LEU A 703 12.80 41.54 106.35
C LEU A 703 11.88 40.95 107.40
N THR A 704 12.41 40.05 108.24
CA THR A 704 11.66 39.44 109.35
C THR A 704 12.30 39.77 110.70
N ARG A 705 11.47 39.96 111.72
CA ARG A 705 11.87 40.17 113.11
C ARG A 705 10.96 39.36 114.04
N THR A 706 11.50 38.91 115.17
CA THR A 706 10.72 38.25 116.24
C THR A 706 10.74 39.13 117.48
N VAL A 707 9.59 39.27 118.13
CA VAL A 707 9.46 39.92 119.45
C VAL A 707 8.63 39.05 120.39
N PHE A 708 8.69 39.40 121.68
CA PHE A 708 8.07 38.68 122.76
C PHE A 708 7.24 39.62 123.63
N VAL A 709 5.98 39.24 123.88
CA VAL A 709 5.07 39.93 124.81
C VAL A 709 4.94 39.07 126.07
N THR A 710 5.55 39.53 127.15
CA THR A 710 5.79 38.71 128.35
C THR A 710 4.97 39.21 129.53
N VAL A 711 4.15 38.31 130.08
CA VAL A 711 3.13 38.56 131.10
C VAL A 711 3.62 38.03 132.45
N PHE A 712 3.64 38.89 133.47
CA PHE A 712 4.10 38.60 134.82
C PHE A 712 2.96 38.52 135.86
N ALA A 713 3.24 37.92 137.01
CA ALA A 713 2.36 38.01 138.17
C ALA A 713 2.41 39.41 138.78
N SER A 714 1.24 40.01 139.04
CA SER A 714 1.11 41.33 139.68
C SER A 714 1.76 41.34 141.07
N GLY A 715 2.80 42.17 141.25
CA GLY A 715 3.13 42.75 142.57
C GLY A 715 4.56 42.61 143.11
N GLU A 716 5.52 41.94 142.44
CA GLU A 716 6.83 41.68 143.06
C GLU A 716 8.07 41.72 142.11
N VAL A 717 8.04 42.52 141.04
CA VAL A 717 9.21 42.87 140.20
C VAL A 717 9.17 44.32 139.75
N ASN A 718 10.35 44.94 139.58
CA ASN A 718 10.53 46.22 138.89
C ASN A 718 10.89 45.92 137.42
N LEU A 719 10.14 46.48 136.47
CA LEU A 719 10.24 46.18 135.04
C LEU A 719 10.79 47.36 134.20
N ALA A 720 11.42 48.35 134.85
CA ALA A 720 12.06 49.46 134.14
C ALA A 720 13.23 48.98 133.29
N SER A 721 13.22 49.36 132.01
CA SER A 721 14.23 49.04 131.01
C SER A 721 14.49 50.25 130.11
N LEU A 722 15.66 50.29 129.49
CA LEU A 722 16.02 51.27 128.46
C LEU A 722 17.03 50.61 127.53
N GLU A 723 16.60 50.32 126.30
CA GLU A 723 17.43 49.69 125.28
C GLU A 723 17.53 50.56 124.03
N ALA A 724 18.72 50.52 123.45
CA ALA A 724 19.13 51.19 122.24
C ALA A 724 20.32 50.42 121.67
N HIS A 725 20.50 50.46 120.36
CA HIS A 725 21.55 49.72 119.64
C HIS A 725 22.61 50.64 119.02
N ASP A 726 23.78 50.08 118.68
CA ASP A 726 24.83 50.76 117.90
C ASP A 726 24.48 50.75 116.40
N SER A 727 24.82 51.81 115.66
CA SER A 727 24.61 51.86 114.20
C SER A 727 25.87 52.32 113.45
N THR A 728 25.89 52.06 112.14
CA THR A 728 26.95 52.50 111.23
C THR A 728 26.33 53.31 110.10
N LEU A 729 26.85 54.51 109.86
CA LEU A 729 26.41 55.45 108.82
C LEU A 729 27.55 55.66 107.82
N VAL A 730 27.21 55.96 106.56
CA VAL A 730 28.20 56.47 105.60
C VAL A 730 28.22 58.00 105.67
N VAL A 731 29.38 58.62 105.44
CA VAL A 731 29.49 60.09 105.37
C VAL A 731 28.42 60.67 104.43
N GLY A 732 27.56 61.53 104.98
CA GLY A 732 26.45 62.18 104.28
C GLY A 732 25.08 61.48 104.35
N ASP A 733 24.95 60.29 104.97
CA ASP A 733 23.63 59.76 105.34
C ASP A 733 22.97 60.68 106.40
N GLU A 734 21.64 60.85 106.37
CA GLU A 734 20.89 61.54 107.43
C GLU A 734 20.70 60.61 108.65
N TRP A 735 20.66 61.19 109.86
CA TRP A 735 20.47 60.46 111.12
C TRP A 735 19.51 61.19 112.07
N GLN A 736 18.68 60.43 112.76
CA GLN A 736 17.82 60.88 113.85
C GLN A 736 18.01 59.98 115.07
N ALA A 737 17.89 60.54 116.27
CA ALA A 737 18.03 59.78 117.51
C ALA A 737 16.98 58.66 117.70
N MET A 738 15.90 58.66 116.90
CA MET A 738 14.93 57.56 116.86
C MET A 738 15.50 56.31 116.15
N ASP A 739 16.45 56.46 115.23
CA ASP A 739 16.97 55.38 114.39
C ASP A 739 17.69 54.29 115.21
N ASN A 740 18.24 54.68 116.36
CA ASN A 740 19.03 53.86 117.28
C ASN A 740 18.29 53.48 118.58
N PHE A 741 17.10 54.03 118.82
CA PHE A 741 16.31 53.76 120.02
C PHE A 741 15.46 52.49 119.83
N ASP A 742 15.60 51.51 120.73
CA ASP A 742 14.82 50.27 120.64
C ASP A 742 13.50 50.40 121.42
N TYR A 743 13.58 50.60 122.74
CA TYR A 743 12.42 50.81 123.62
C TYR A 743 12.83 51.30 125.01
N ALA A 744 11.86 51.81 125.77
CA ALA A 744 12.00 52.13 127.19
C ALA A 744 10.73 51.77 127.96
N THR A 745 10.87 51.35 129.21
CA THR A 745 9.74 51.02 130.11
C THR A 745 9.91 51.65 131.50
N ASP A 746 8.78 51.97 132.13
CA ASP A 746 8.75 52.42 133.51
C ASP A 746 8.82 51.25 134.51
N SER A 747 8.75 51.54 135.81
CA SER A 747 8.87 50.52 136.86
C SER A 747 7.74 49.47 136.86
N GLU A 748 6.61 49.78 136.23
CA GLU A 748 5.46 48.88 136.06
C GLU A 748 5.54 48.14 134.70
N GLY A 749 6.58 48.38 133.90
CA GLY A 749 6.81 47.73 132.61
C GLY A 749 6.13 48.43 131.44
N LYS A 750 5.41 49.52 131.70
CA LYS A 750 4.67 50.27 130.69
C LYS A 750 5.63 51.06 129.79
N ALA A 751 5.35 51.09 128.49
CA ALA A 751 6.17 51.79 127.52
C ALA A 751 6.26 53.30 127.79
N ILE A 752 7.49 53.83 127.77
CA ILE A 752 7.79 55.25 127.80
C ILE A 752 7.97 55.71 126.35
N ALA A 753 7.22 56.74 125.93
CA ALA A 753 7.31 57.26 124.58
C ALA A 753 8.67 57.93 124.33
N PHE A 754 9.21 57.82 123.12
CA PHE A 754 10.51 58.43 122.78
C PHE A 754 10.57 59.94 123.04
N ALA A 755 9.44 60.65 122.93
CA ALA A 755 9.33 62.07 123.24
C ALA A 755 9.61 62.43 124.72
N ASP A 756 9.50 61.46 125.64
CA ASP A 756 9.81 61.60 127.06
C ASP A 756 11.25 61.14 127.41
N ILE A 757 12.02 60.66 126.43
CA ILE A 757 13.42 60.21 126.60
C ILE A 757 14.36 61.39 126.39
N ASN A 758 15.21 61.66 127.38
CA ASN A 758 16.23 62.69 127.31
C ASN A 758 17.44 62.15 126.53
N VAL A 759 17.68 62.65 125.31
CA VAL A 759 18.83 62.24 124.48
C VAL A 759 19.95 63.27 124.60
N SER A 760 21.16 62.79 124.89
CA SER A 760 22.36 63.61 125.01
C SER A 760 23.50 63.09 124.12
N GLY A 761 24.22 64.01 123.48
CA GLY A 761 25.11 63.73 122.36
C GLY A 761 24.51 64.19 121.02
N ALA A 762 25.33 64.18 119.98
CA ALA A 762 24.92 64.48 118.61
C ALA A 762 25.87 63.79 117.63
N VAL A 763 25.37 63.41 116.46
CA VAL A 763 26.15 62.82 115.37
C VAL A 763 26.39 63.89 114.31
N ASP A 764 27.65 64.11 113.93
CA ASP A 764 27.98 64.86 112.72
C ASP A 764 28.23 63.86 111.58
N SER A 765 27.20 63.57 110.79
CA SER A 765 27.30 62.59 109.71
C SER A 765 28.14 63.06 108.52
N ALA A 766 28.64 64.30 108.52
CA ALA A 766 29.65 64.75 107.57
C ALA A 766 31.09 64.39 107.99
N VAL A 767 31.30 63.89 109.22
CA VAL A 767 32.64 63.65 109.79
C VAL A 767 32.77 62.21 110.30
N VAL A 768 33.77 61.50 109.78
CA VAL A 768 34.13 60.13 110.15
C VAL A 768 34.48 60.05 111.65
N GLY A 769 33.83 59.13 112.38
CA GLY A 769 34.05 59.03 113.83
C GLY A 769 33.05 58.13 114.55
N ALA A 770 33.34 57.84 115.82
CA ALA A 770 32.46 57.13 116.73
C ALA A 770 31.82 58.13 117.70
N TYR A 771 30.50 58.32 117.58
CA TYR A 771 29.72 59.30 118.33
C TYR A 771 28.94 58.59 119.45
N PRO A 772 29.30 58.80 120.73
CA PRO A 772 28.54 58.25 121.85
C PRO A 772 27.26 59.06 122.05
N ILE A 773 26.12 58.38 121.97
CA ILE A 773 24.78 58.94 122.21
C ILE A 773 24.21 58.27 123.46
N THR A 774 23.86 59.07 124.47
CA THR A 774 23.30 58.59 125.73
C THR A 774 21.83 58.97 125.84
N TYR A 775 20.98 57.95 125.88
CA TYR A 775 19.56 58.03 126.19
C TYR A 775 19.39 57.93 127.71
N GLU A 776 18.47 58.72 128.27
CA GLU A 776 18.10 58.73 129.67
C GLU A 776 16.57 58.71 129.83
N SER A 777 16.06 57.77 130.63
CA SER A 777 14.63 57.63 130.89
C SER A 777 14.17 58.50 132.07
N PRO A 778 12.88 58.89 132.12
CA PRO A 778 12.26 59.49 133.31
C PRO A 778 12.37 58.64 134.60
N THR A 779 12.61 57.33 134.47
CA THR A 779 12.89 56.40 135.58
C THR A 779 14.35 56.41 136.06
N GLY A 780 15.24 57.20 135.43
CA GLY A 780 16.64 57.34 135.81
C GLY A 780 17.56 56.23 135.30
N LEU A 781 17.13 55.45 134.30
CA LEU A 781 17.99 54.54 133.57
C LEU A 781 18.74 55.30 132.47
N GLN A 782 19.99 54.93 132.21
CA GLN A 782 20.81 55.51 131.15
C GLN A 782 21.42 54.40 130.28
N LYS A 783 21.40 54.60 128.96
CA LYS A 783 21.96 53.70 127.95
C LYS A 783 22.78 54.53 126.97
N THR A 784 24.08 54.26 126.89
CA THR A 784 24.96 54.84 125.86
C THR A 784 25.19 53.85 124.74
N ILE A 785 25.03 54.30 123.50
CA ILE A 785 25.34 53.58 122.26
C ILE A 785 26.35 54.36 121.43
N THR A 786 26.90 53.72 120.41
CA THR A 786 27.85 54.31 119.46
C THR A 786 27.24 54.37 118.07
N VAL A 787 27.13 55.57 117.51
CA VAL A 787 26.89 55.76 116.08
C VAL A 787 28.24 55.93 115.39
N THR A 788 28.58 55.03 114.46
CA THR A 788 29.87 55.03 113.76
C THR A 788 29.70 55.55 112.35
N VAL A 789 30.18 56.77 112.07
CA VAL A 789 30.26 57.31 110.72
C VAL A 789 31.55 56.81 110.07
N ILE A 790 31.43 56.11 108.94
CA ILE A 790 32.55 55.60 108.13
C ILE A 790 32.61 56.32 106.77
N GLU A 791 33.79 56.39 106.18
CA GLU A 791 33.95 56.87 104.79
C GLU A 791 33.17 55.97 103.83
N GLU A 792 32.60 56.56 102.75
CA GLU A 792 32.09 55.75 101.66
C GLU A 792 33.26 55.00 101.03
N ALA A 793 33.15 53.67 100.95
CA ALA A 793 34.23 52.83 100.40
C ALA A 793 34.51 53.26 98.96
N GLY A 794 35.73 53.76 98.72
CA GLY A 794 36.05 54.59 97.56
C GLY A 794 35.56 54.03 96.23
N GLU A 795 34.67 54.79 95.59
CA GLU A 795 34.09 54.53 94.27
C GLU A 795 35.22 54.32 93.24
N SER A 796 35.44 53.08 92.82
CA SER A 796 36.43 52.77 91.79
C SER A 796 35.86 53.17 90.43
N GLU A 797 36.31 54.31 89.90
CA GLU A 797 35.93 54.79 88.56
C GLU A 797 36.07 53.64 87.54
N PRO A 798 35.05 53.40 86.68
CA PRO A 798 35.13 52.38 85.64
C PRO A 798 36.15 52.81 84.59
N GLN A 799 37.39 52.34 84.75
CA GLN A 799 38.49 52.56 83.82
C GLN A 799 38.09 52.10 82.41
N PRO A 800 38.17 52.96 81.37
CA PRO A 800 37.89 52.52 80.00
C PRO A 800 38.92 51.49 79.55
N GLU A 801 38.47 50.31 79.13
CA GLU A 801 39.38 49.28 78.64
C GLU A 801 40.10 49.71 77.34
N PRO A 802 41.38 49.34 77.16
CA PRO A 802 42.18 49.78 76.03
C PRO A 802 41.79 49.06 74.72
N GLY A 803 41.69 49.82 73.63
CA GLY A 803 41.46 49.27 72.30
C GLY A 803 42.54 48.27 71.86
N PRO A 804 42.18 47.22 71.09
CA PRO A 804 43.05 46.08 70.85
C PRO A 804 44.26 46.43 69.98
N THR A 805 45.46 46.09 70.44
CA THR A 805 46.69 46.04 69.63
C THR A 805 47.46 44.73 69.85
N PRO A 806 48.20 44.23 68.84
CA PRO A 806 48.46 42.79 68.70
C PRO A 806 49.85 42.33 69.18
N THR A 807 50.01 41.00 69.34
CA THR A 807 51.34 40.34 69.31
C THR A 807 51.30 38.95 68.65
N PRO A 808 52.32 38.59 67.83
CA PRO A 808 52.49 37.26 67.21
C PRO A 808 53.70 36.51 67.84
N PRO A 809 54.23 35.40 67.25
CA PRO A 809 53.60 34.24 66.61
C PRO A 809 54.00 32.91 67.30
N LYS A 810 53.43 31.77 66.90
CA LYS A 810 54.04 30.46 67.22
C LYS A 810 53.75 29.34 66.20
N GLY A 811 54.78 28.56 65.91
CA GLY A 811 54.78 27.27 65.20
C GLY A 811 56.07 26.52 65.55
N PRO A 812 56.48 25.45 64.84
CA PRO A 812 55.79 24.76 63.75
C PRO A 812 55.63 23.24 63.95
N ASN A 813 54.60 22.65 63.32
CA ASN A 813 54.51 21.29 62.76
C ASN A 813 53.05 21.02 62.35
N GLY A 814 52.73 20.23 61.31
CA GLY A 814 53.61 19.56 60.35
C GLY A 814 52.94 18.32 59.73
N GLY A 815 52.27 18.48 58.58
CA GLY A 815 51.58 17.39 57.87
C GLY A 815 50.81 17.92 56.65
N GLN A 816 50.84 17.21 55.53
CA GLN A 816 50.38 17.70 54.22
C GLN A 816 49.12 16.97 53.73
N ASN A 817 48.20 17.67 53.07
CA ASN A 817 47.86 17.43 51.66
C ASN A 817 46.90 18.48 51.06
N LYS A 818 46.90 18.56 49.72
CA LYS A 818 46.20 19.49 48.81
C LYS A 818 46.05 18.74 47.45
N PRO A 819 45.09 19.00 46.52
CA PRO A 819 44.08 20.07 46.43
C PRO A 819 42.61 19.63 46.25
N SER A 820 41.71 20.62 46.39
CA SER A 820 40.82 21.00 45.28
C SER A 820 40.57 22.52 45.32
N ASP A 821 40.27 23.14 44.18
CA ASP A 821 40.06 24.59 44.04
C ASP A 821 38.58 24.89 43.73
N SER A 822 37.95 25.77 44.52
CA SER A 822 36.69 26.42 44.14
C SER A 822 36.49 27.75 44.88
N LYS A 823 36.96 28.85 44.26
CA LYS A 823 36.60 30.21 44.69
C LYS A 823 35.18 30.53 44.18
N LYS A 824 34.21 30.70 45.07
CA LYS A 824 32.98 31.46 44.76
C LYS A 824 32.87 32.65 45.72
N LYS A 825 32.89 33.85 45.14
CA LYS A 825 32.95 35.14 45.82
C LYS A 825 31.55 35.76 45.75
N LEU A 826 30.84 35.82 46.86
CA LEU A 826 29.56 36.54 46.91
C LEU A 826 29.78 38.05 46.71
N PRO A 827 28.80 38.77 46.13
CA PRO A 827 29.01 40.14 45.69
C PRO A 827 29.05 41.13 46.87
N LYS A 828 29.96 42.11 46.76
CA LYS A 828 29.77 43.40 47.42
C LYS A 828 29.00 44.29 46.45
N THR A 829 28.05 45.07 46.95
CA THR A 829 27.60 46.32 46.32
C THR A 829 28.04 47.49 47.18
N GLY A 830 28.33 48.62 46.54
CA GLY A 830 28.72 49.86 47.22
C GLY A 830 28.42 51.07 46.35
N ASP A 831 27.87 52.09 47.01
CA ASP A 831 27.85 53.52 46.70
C ASP A 831 27.79 54.02 45.24
N ALA A 832 26.68 54.71 44.93
CA ALA A 832 26.70 55.93 44.13
C ALA A 832 25.64 56.91 44.69
N ALA A 833 26.03 58.16 44.95
CA ALA A 833 25.22 59.16 45.65
C ALA A 833 24.20 59.89 44.74
N SER A 834 23.19 60.57 45.33
CA SER A 834 23.05 62.04 45.22
C SER A 834 21.83 62.64 45.99
N THR A 835 22.09 63.69 46.77
CA THR A 835 21.22 64.88 47.06
C THR A 835 19.72 64.75 47.42
N ALA A 836 19.42 64.91 48.73
CA ALA A 836 18.73 66.06 49.39
C ALA A 836 17.35 66.61 48.88
N PRO A 837 16.57 67.37 49.70
CA PRO A 837 16.75 67.75 51.12
C PRO A 837 15.55 67.38 52.04
N LEU A 838 15.62 67.75 53.33
CA LEU A 838 14.47 67.77 54.24
C LEU A 838 13.41 68.80 53.81
N ALA A 839 12.14 68.50 54.07
CA ALA A 839 11.08 69.50 54.21
C ALA A 839 10.12 69.11 55.34
N MET A 840 10.04 69.91 56.41
CA MET A 840 8.99 69.77 57.43
C MET A 840 7.63 70.18 56.83
N GLY A 841 6.61 69.34 56.98
CA GLY A 841 5.22 69.66 56.64
C GLY A 841 4.32 69.48 57.87
N MET A 842 3.72 70.58 58.35
CA MET A 842 2.83 70.54 59.52
C MET A 842 1.45 69.95 59.19
N PHE A 843 0.82 69.33 60.18
CA PHE A 843 -0.64 69.11 60.19
C PHE A 843 -1.37 70.46 60.23
N ALA A 844 -2.26 70.72 59.26
CA ALA A 844 -3.29 71.77 59.37
C ALA A 844 -4.53 71.44 58.50
N THR A 845 -5.71 71.66 59.06
CA THR A 845 -7.03 71.20 58.56
C THR A 845 -7.76 72.19 57.64
N ALA A 846 -8.35 71.69 56.53
CA ALA A 846 -9.66 72.08 55.96
C ALA A 846 -9.99 71.13 54.78
N LEU A 847 -11.07 70.33 54.73
CA LEU A 847 -12.52 70.61 54.78
C LEU A 847 -13.08 71.35 53.54
N ALA A 848 -13.62 70.59 52.56
CA ALA A 848 -15.00 70.77 52.00
C ALA A 848 -15.27 70.01 50.66
N LEU A 849 -16.26 69.11 50.71
CA LEU A 849 -17.35 68.88 49.74
C LEU A 849 -17.11 68.80 48.20
N TYR A 850 -17.40 67.60 47.67
CA TYR A 850 -18.45 67.33 46.66
C TYR A 850 -18.18 67.63 45.16
N VAL A 851 -18.16 66.56 44.34
CA VAL A 851 -19.06 66.35 43.17
C VAL A 851 -18.97 64.89 42.70
N VAL A 852 -20.09 64.33 42.21
CA VAL A 852 -20.18 62.97 41.66
C VAL A 852 -20.06 62.99 40.14
N SER A 853 -19.26 62.10 39.54
CA SER A 853 -19.43 61.71 38.12
C SER A 853 -19.11 60.23 37.85
N ARG A 854 -19.95 59.57 37.05
CA ARG A 854 -19.78 58.19 36.58
C ARG A 854 -19.21 58.17 35.16
N ARG A 855 -18.21 57.32 34.88
CA ARG A 855 -17.96 56.51 33.65
C ARG A 855 -16.67 55.70 33.92
N LYS A 856 -16.58 54.37 33.81
CA LYS A 856 -17.08 53.35 32.87
C LYS A 856 -16.21 53.20 31.61
N LYS A 857 -15.34 52.17 31.64
CA LYS A 857 -14.54 51.55 30.56
C LYS A 857 -13.52 52.44 29.82
N SER A 858 -12.24 52.05 29.89
CA SER A 858 -11.71 51.18 28.83
C SER A 858 -11.52 49.76 29.38
#